data_AF-A0A8H2WYJ4-F1
#
_entry.id   AF-A0A8H2WYJ4-F1
#
_cell.length_a   1.000
_cell.length_b   1.000
_cell.length_c   1.000
_cell.angle_alpha   90.00
_cell.angle_beta   90.00
_cell.angle_gamma   90.00
#
_symmetry.space_group_name_H-M   'P 1'
#
loop_
_entity.id
_entity.type
_entity.pdbx_description
1 polymer ?
#
loop_
_entity_poly.entity_id
_entity_poly.type
_entity_poly.pdbx_seq_one_letter_code
_entity_poly.pdbx_strand_id
1 'polypeptide(L)'
;MGCRHTRLKTTGSTRIRSASQLPWWPPSMPSPDLCQRHGLVRRCPGGFSVHAARNYKHRRDGPTDYAKCVRKYKIESAAHTPFFYDHQRACVRRRRGKKPVDFSASPNVQRNVRTSMSELHEVNQDPDDGMTVVPSQDIQNDTEYACPVTIGTPGETLTLDFDTGSADLWVWSSQARVSKADMKGRGIYNPNKSRTSKKLRGHTWEVRYGDGSSVSGVVYLDTIVIGDITIENQAVEVAQELSDDFLQAGCDGLVGLGFPRLNQVRPNPQKTPMENMIEQGVIKDPIFTVKLDKRDSRGFYTFGFIDETVHCSKFYWQKVNKENGWWEVPSAYIKIGDEIYDRGSDNTAIIDTGTTLVLLDDETVEKLYSKVEGATYDEDQGGYIFPTRSKIPHLAFCVGRWLFTMPGYELSFSEMGNGMSYGAVQSRGRNRQDILGDYAKCIRKYRIGATDHTPFFFDQHRACVCHHKRPGTTTALSNIPGNIRIPSIEKDPVNQDPDDGMTVVRANDIQSDTEYACPVTIGTPGVTLTLDFDTGSSDFWVWSSEFRASRAQLEGHQIYNPRKSRTAESLPDATWKISYGDGSHASGNVVLDTITIGDITIKKQAVEVAQELSDEFLRGGSDGLLGLGFPKLNTVQPHRQKTPMQNMVEQGLVKDPIFTVKLDKHDSRGFYTFGYINKNVHSSKLYWREVITDNGWWEVVSPYVRIGSKIYNRGRSNTAIIDTGTTLILMDDQTIERLYSQIPGARLDGTLGGYIFPTNAHVPELAFCVGRWLFTVPSADLAFSDAGNGMSYGAIQSRGQNKQDILGDVFLKHVYVVFDQGTNPRVGVAQRS
;
A
#
# COMPACT_ATOMS: atom_id res chain seq x y z
N MET A 1 -32.85 60.36 -13.99
CA MET A 1 -32.23 61.67 -14.30
C MET A 1 -30.73 61.54 -14.12
N GLY A 2 -29.89 62.19 -14.92
CA GLY A 2 -28.44 62.14 -14.76
C GLY A 2 -27.76 63.29 -15.46
N CYS A 3 -26.92 64.04 -14.73
CA CYS A 3 -26.26 65.24 -15.24
C CYS A 3 -24.86 65.41 -14.65
N ARG A 4 -23.87 65.41 -15.56
CA ARG A 4 -22.83 66.46 -15.69
C ARG A 4 -21.65 66.40 -14.67
N HIS A 5 -20.43 66.87 -15.00
CA HIS A 5 -20.00 67.71 -16.13
C HIS A 5 -18.49 67.56 -16.52
N THR A 6 -18.18 67.35 -17.82
CA THR A 6 -17.06 68.00 -18.60
C THR A 6 -15.57 67.75 -18.26
N ARG A 7 -14.55 67.98 -19.13
CA ARG A 7 -14.43 68.48 -20.54
C ARG A 7 -13.08 68.09 -21.23
N LEU A 8 -13.10 67.88 -22.56
CA LEU A 8 -12.14 68.27 -23.65
C LEU A 8 -10.59 68.05 -23.49
N LYS A 9 -9.92 67.28 -24.38
CA LYS A 9 -9.21 67.66 -25.67
C LYS A 9 -7.82 68.36 -25.47
N THR A 10 -6.85 68.41 -26.42
CA THR A 10 -6.86 68.25 -27.90
C THR A 10 -5.48 67.88 -28.51
N THR A 11 -5.46 67.04 -29.56
CA THR A 11 -4.62 67.03 -30.80
C THR A 11 -3.19 67.61 -30.89
N GLY A 12 -2.31 66.92 -31.64
CA GLY A 12 -1.07 67.48 -32.26
C GLY A 12 -0.42 66.50 -33.26
N SER A 13 0.31 66.97 -34.29
CA SER A 13 0.88 66.12 -35.36
C SER A 13 2.12 66.72 -36.06
N THR A 14 2.73 65.96 -36.99
CA THR A 14 3.57 66.42 -38.14
C THR A 14 5.12 66.35 -38.04
N ARG A 15 5.69 65.29 -38.64
CA ARG A 15 6.82 65.20 -39.62
C ARG A 15 8.11 66.09 -39.54
N ILE A 16 9.24 65.41 -39.89
CA ILE A 16 10.35 65.80 -40.82
C ILE A 16 11.69 66.43 -40.29
N ARG A 17 12.82 65.73 -40.60
CA ARG A 17 14.25 66.18 -40.79
C ARG A 17 15.01 66.83 -39.60
N SER A 18 16.36 66.86 -39.51
CA SER A 18 17.47 66.06 -40.10
C SER A 18 18.85 66.44 -39.49
N ALA A 19 19.80 65.49 -39.38
CA ALA A 19 21.29 65.64 -39.30
C ALA A 19 21.90 66.72 -38.36
N SER A 20 22.78 66.43 -37.39
CA SER A 20 24.15 65.84 -37.50
C SER A 20 24.82 65.89 -36.08
N GLN A 21 26.10 65.63 -35.73
CA GLN A 21 27.41 65.47 -36.42
C GLN A 21 28.27 64.34 -35.76
N LEU A 22 29.61 64.45 -35.84
CA LEU A 22 30.74 63.69 -35.24
C LEU A 22 31.84 64.74 -34.87
N PRO A 23 33.14 64.47 -34.59
CA PRO A 23 33.96 63.24 -34.33
C PRO A 23 34.69 63.29 -32.94
N TRP A 24 35.61 62.41 -32.47
CA TRP A 24 36.91 61.89 -33.00
C TRP A 24 37.41 60.57 -32.29
N TRP A 25 38.62 60.11 -32.61
CA TRP A 25 39.36 58.86 -32.28
C TRP A 25 40.87 59.20 -31.98
N PRO A 26 41.86 58.28 -31.83
CA PRO A 26 42.05 57.02 -31.03
C PRO A 26 43.41 57.11 -30.24
N PRO A 27 44.43 56.19 -30.29
CA PRO A 27 44.54 54.71 -30.22
C PRO A 27 45.54 54.16 -29.14
N SER A 28 45.65 52.82 -28.96
CA SER A 28 46.94 52.07 -28.89
C SER A 28 46.76 50.55 -28.61
N MET A 29 47.72 49.72 -29.07
CA MET A 29 47.87 48.25 -28.83
C MET A 29 49.31 47.84 -29.20
N PRO A 30 49.91 46.75 -28.65
CA PRO A 30 50.04 45.52 -29.47
C PRO A 30 50.11 44.14 -28.73
N SER A 31 49.40 43.15 -29.29
CA SER A 31 49.75 41.73 -29.66
C SER A 31 51.08 41.04 -29.23
N PRO A 32 51.25 39.69 -29.38
CA PRO A 32 50.35 38.63 -29.90
C PRO A 32 50.32 37.27 -29.10
N ASP A 33 49.66 36.27 -29.71
CA ASP A 33 49.82 34.80 -29.57
C ASP A 33 49.20 34.07 -28.35
N LEU A 34 48.69 32.83 -28.47
CA LEU A 34 48.75 31.88 -29.62
C LEU A 34 47.45 31.04 -29.72
N CYS A 35 46.65 31.21 -30.77
CA CYS A 35 45.63 30.21 -31.16
C CYS A 35 45.15 30.37 -32.62
N GLN A 36 45.47 29.40 -33.48
CA GLN A 36 44.93 29.32 -34.85
C GLN A 36 44.02 28.09 -35.00
N ARG A 37 42.77 28.30 -35.47
CA ARG A 37 42.14 27.58 -36.59
C ARG A 37 40.67 28.02 -36.77
N HIS A 38 40.27 28.19 -38.03
CA HIS A 38 38.93 28.60 -38.51
C HIS A 38 38.50 30.04 -38.09
N GLY A 39 38.08 30.92 -39.00
CA GLY A 39 38.00 30.81 -40.46
C GLY A 39 37.83 32.17 -41.15
N LEU A 40 38.07 32.22 -42.46
CA LEU A 40 37.97 33.45 -43.26
C LEU A 40 36.51 33.89 -43.47
N VAL A 41 36.15 35.07 -42.96
CA VAL A 41 34.86 35.72 -43.24
C VAL A 41 35.04 36.82 -44.28
N ARG A 42 34.60 36.58 -45.53
CA ARG A 42 34.23 37.65 -46.47
C ARG A 42 32.74 37.94 -46.32
N ARG A 43 32.36 39.21 -46.28
CA ARG A 43 30.96 39.65 -46.14
C ARG A 43 30.13 39.28 -47.38
N CYS A 44 28.96 38.69 -47.16
CA CYS A 44 27.81 38.73 -48.05
C CYS A 44 26.55 38.98 -47.19
N PRO A 45 25.60 39.84 -47.61
CA PRO A 45 24.39 40.13 -46.85
C PRO A 45 23.28 39.12 -47.18
N GLY A 46 23.21 38.04 -46.41
CA GLY A 46 22.14 37.04 -46.46
C GLY A 46 22.12 36.25 -45.15
N GLY A 47 20.92 35.89 -44.66
CA GLY A 47 20.78 35.15 -43.42
C GLY A 47 21.28 33.71 -43.54
N PHE A 48 22.14 33.27 -42.63
CA PHE A 48 22.59 31.88 -42.56
C PHE A 48 21.64 31.06 -41.68
N SER A 49 21.03 30.03 -42.24
CA SER A 49 20.48 28.91 -41.49
C SER A 49 21.63 28.00 -41.04
N VAL A 50 21.83 27.87 -39.72
CA VAL A 50 22.79 26.90 -39.18
C VAL A 50 22.13 25.52 -39.20
N HIS A 51 22.46 24.71 -40.20
CA HIS A 51 22.18 23.28 -40.13
C HIS A 51 23.14 22.62 -39.13
N ALA A 52 22.65 22.38 -37.91
CA ALA A 52 23.29 21.46 -36.99
C ALA A 52 23.22 20.04 -37.59
N ALA A 53 24.35 19.52 -38.08
CA ALA A 53 24.45 18.15 -38.52
C ALA A 53 24.57 17.23 -37.29
N ARG A 54 23.69 16.22 -37.18
CA ARG A 54 23.66 15.26 -36.06
C ARG A 54 25.05 14.65 -35.86
N ASN A 55 25.62 14.76 -34.67
CA ASN A 55 26.96 14.25 -34.41
C ASN A 55 26.91 12.72 -34.22
N TYR A 56 26.98 11.96 -35.31
CA TYR A 56 27.03 10.49 -35.31
C TYR A 56 28.25 9.87 -34.58
N LYS A 57 29.12 10.68 -33.97
CA LYS A 57 30.21 10.24 -33.07
C LYS A 57 29.99 10.61 -31.60
N HIS A 58 28.97 11.40 -31.28
CA HIS A 58 28.52 11.57 -29.90
C HIS A 58 27.95 10.24 -29.41
N ARG A 59 28.26 9.88 -28.17
CA ARG A 59 27.73 8.73 -27.45
C ARG A 59 27.16 9.25 -26.14
N ARG A 60 26.01 8.73 -25.73
CA ARG A 60 25.37 9.10 -24.46
C ARG A 60 26.22 8.57 -23.30
N ASP A 61 26.42 9.39 -22.27
CA ASP A 61 27.13 9.03 -21.05
C ASP A 61 26.18 8.56 -19.92
N GLY A 62 24.90 8.40 -20.24
CA GLY A 62 23.94 7.58 -19.49
C GLY A 62 23.53 8.20 -18.15
N PRO A 63 23.77 7.56 -16.99
CA PRO A 63 23.39 8.13 -15.69
C PRO A 63 24.06 9.51 -15.45
N THR A 64 25.25 9.71 -16.00
CA THR A 64 25.97 11.01 -15.98
C THR A 64 25.21 12.10 -16.73
N ASP A 65 24.42 11.78 -17.75
CA ASP A 65 23.59 12.74 -18.48
C ASP A 65 22.27 13.02 -17.75
N TYR A 66 21.61 11.99 -17.20
CA TYR A 66 20.44 12.14 -16.33
C TYR A 66 20.69 13.11 -15.17
N ALA A 67 21.75 12.89 -14.39
CA ALA A 67 22.00 13.70 -13.20
C ALA A 67 22.40 15.15 -13.53
N LYS A 68 22.95 15.44 -14.73
CA LYS A 68 23.08 16.82 -15.23
C LYS A 68 21.71 17.50 -15.36
N CYS A 69 20.68 16.81 -15.83
CA CYS A 69 19.33 17.35 -15.96
C CYS A 69 18.75 17.76 -14.60
N VAL A 70 18.80 16.87 -13.61
CA VAL A 70 18.32 17.13 -12.24
C VAL A 70 19.03 18.34 -11.63
N ARG A 71 20.37 18.35 -11.67
CA ARG A 71 21.21 19.46 -11.17
C ARG A 71 20.94 20.79 -11.90
N LYS A 72 20.66 20.77 -13.20
CA LYS A 72 20.46 21.98 -14.04
C LYS A 72 19.10 22.63 -13.82
N TYR A 73 18.04 21.85 -13.54
CA TYR A 73 16.66 22.36 -13.51
C TYR A 73 16.00 22.43 -12.14
N LYS A 74 16.57 21.82 -11.08
CA LYS A 74 15.97 21.77 -9.73
C LYS A 74 14.51 21.29 -9.78
N ILE A 75 14.35 20.07 -10.27
CA ILE A 75 13.10 19.56 -10.82
C ILE A 75 12.04 19.35 -9.71
N GLU A 76 11.24 20.37 -9.45
CA GLU A 76 9.98 20.24 -8.71
C GLU A 76 8.92 19.61 -9.63
N SER A 77 8.25 18.53 -9.19
CA SER A 77 7.30 17.82 -10.05
C SER A 77 6.00 18.62 -10.27
N ALA A 78 5.50 18.64 -11.50
CA ALA A 78 4.26 19.34 -11.80
C ALA A 78 3.02 18.61 -11.24
N ALA A 79 2.39 19.23 -10.24
CA ALA A 79 0.98 19.06 -9.91
C ALA A 79 0.44 20.34 -9.29
N HIS A 80 -0.72 20.81 -9.77
CA HIS A 80 -1.34 22.01 -9.23
C HIS A 80 -1.80 21.79 -7.78
N THR A 81 -1.31 22.62 -6.85
CA THR A 81 -2.08 22.95 -5.65
C THR A 81 -3.19 23.95 -6.02
N PRO A 82 -4.26 24.10 -5.22
CA PRO A 82 -5.27 25.14 -5.45
C PRO A 82 -4.78 26.58 -5.18
N PHE A 83 -3.47 26.77 -4.92
CA PHE A 83 -2.88 28.07 -4.62
C PHE A 83 -1.94 28.52 -5.75
N PHE A 84 -2.37 29.53 -6.53
CA PHE A 84 -1.52 30.18 -7.52
C PHE A 84 -0.36 30.93 -6.85
N TYR A 85 0.87 30.61 -7.24
CA TYR A 85 2.02 31.51 -7.09
C TYR A 85 2.17 32.37 -8.36
N ASP A 86 1.75 33.64 -8.30
CA ASP A 86 1.97 34.59 -9.38
C ASP A 86 3.43 35.09 -9.37
N HIS A 87 4.15 34.85 -10.48
CA HIS A 87 5.52 35.31 -10.69
C HIS A 87 5.63 36.62 -11.51
N GLN A 88 4.66 37.54 -11.35
CA GLN A 88 4.83 38.91 -11.81
C GLN A 88 5.99 39.64 -11.12
N ARG A 89 7.03 39.93 -11.91
CA ARG A 89 8.23 40.70 -11.51
C ARG A 89 7.90 42.17 -11.23
N ALA A 90 7.42 42.47 -10.03
CA ALA A 90 7.26 43.84 -9.57
C ALA A 90 8.63 44.53 -9.34
N CYS A 91 9.07 45.38 -10.27
CA CYS A 91 10.26 46.20 -10.12
C CYS A 91 10.08 47.32 -9.06
N VAL A 92 10.16 46.96 -7.78
CA VAL A 92 10.03 47.91 -6.65
C VAL A 92 11.33 48.71 -6.48
N ARG A 93 11.31 49.94 -7.02
CA ARG A 93 12.37 50.95 -6.91
C ARG A 93 12.65 51.29 -5.44
N ARG A 94 13.90 51.10 -4.98
CA ARG A 94 14.36 51.33 -3.59
C ARG A 94 13.80 52.64 -2.98
N ARG A 95 13.09 52.53 -1.84
CA ARG A 95 13.01 53.58 -0.81
C ARG A 95 13.76 53.11 0.44
N ARG A 96 14.55 54.00 1.05
CA ARG A 96 15.31 53.72 2.29
C ARG A 96 14.35 53.65 3.49
N GLY A 97 14.69 52.85 4.50
CA GLY A 97 14.15 53.04 5.87
C GLY A 97 13.29 51.92 6.47
N LYS A 98 13.78 50.67 6.49
CA LYS A 98 13.46 49.64 7.51
C LYS A 98 14.59 48.59 7.51
N LYS A 99 14.81 47.93 8.65
CA LYS A 99 15.85 46.90 8.80
C LYS A 99 15.46 45.62 8.02
N PRO A 100 16.42 44.80 7.56
CA PRO A 100 16.12 43.45 7.11
C PRO A 100 15.46 42.65 8.24
N VAL A 101 14.47 41.83 7.90
CA VAL A 101 14.02 40.73 8.75
C VAL A 101 14.90 39.54 8.40
N ASP A 102 15.47 38.88 9.41
CA ASP A 102 16.23 37.65 9.20
C ASP A 102 15.29 36.49 8.90
N PHE A 103 15.50 35.81 7.79
CA PHE A 103 14.78 34.58 7.41
C PHE A 103 15.63 33.35 7.75
N SER A 104 16.08 33.27 8.99
CA SER A 104 16.50 32.00 9.59
C SER A 104 15.32 31.02 9.62
N ALA A 105 15.57 29.75 9.28
CA ALA A 105 14.51 28.75 9.09
C ALA A 105 13.60 28.58 10.33
N SER A 106 12.29 28.45 10.10
CA SER A 106 11.30 28.38 11.18
C SER A 106 11.43 27.09 12.00
N PRO A 107 11.46 27.14 13.35
CA PRO A 107 11.65 25.96 14.20
C PRO A 107 10.60 24.84 14.07
N ASN A 108 9.47 25.10 13.38
CA ASN A 108 8.37 24.15 13.28
C ASN A 108 8.72 22.89 12.47
N VAL A 109 9.67 22.96 11.51
CA VAL A 109 10.10 21.79 10.72
C VAL A 109 10.73 20.72 11.62
N GLN A 110 11.67 21.10 12.48
CA GLN A 110 12.32 20.17 13.42
C GLN A 110 11.35 19.61 14.48
N ARG A 111 10.25 20.31 14.77
CA ARG A 111 9.23 19.84 15.71
C ARG A 111 8.43 18.68 15.12
N ASN A 112 7.97 18.81 13.87
CA ASN A 112 7.23 17.76 13.18
C ASN A 112 8.07 16.49 12.98
N VAL A 113 9.36 16.64 12.65
CA VAL A 113 10.31 15.50 12.52
C VAL A 113 10.44 14.71 13.83
N ARG A 114 10.50 15.39 14.99
CA ARG A 114 10.57 14.70 16.29
C ARG A 114 9.29 13.94 16.64
N THR A 115 8.13 14.50 16.32
CA THR A 115 6.83 13.82 16.54
C THR A 115 6.68 12.61 15.61
N SER A 116 7.08 12.74 14.34
CA SER A 116 7.07 11.64 13.37
C SER A 116 7.91 10.44 13.83
N MET A 117 9.15 10.67 14.30
CA MET A 117 10.00 9.57 14.79
C MET A 117 9.40 8.88 16.03
N SER A 118 8.77 9.61 16.95
CA SER A 118 8.10 8.98 18.11
C SER A 118 6.86 8.16 17.74
N GLU A 119 6.10 8.57 16.71
CA GLU A 119 4.86 7.88 16.30
C GLU A 119 5.10 6.62 15.46
N LEU A 120 6.29 6.48 14.85
CA LEU A 120 6.71 5.29 14.12
C LEU A 120 7.45 4.27 15.02
N HIS A 121 8.11 4.74 16.09
CA HIS A 121 8.85 3.90 17.03
C HIS A 121 7.97 2.89 17.81
N GLU A 122 6.65 3.05 17.78
CA GLU A 122 5.71 2.19 18.52
C GLU A 122 5.12 1.04 17.69
N VAL A 123 5.31 1.02 16.37
CA VAL A 123 4.89 -0.12 15.52
C VAL A 123 5.99 -1.19 15.55
N ASN A 124 5.61 -2.44 15.78
CA ASN A 124 6.53 -3.59 15.92
C ASN A 124 7.47 -3.59 17.15
N GLN A 125 7.09 -2.98 18.27
CA GLN A 125 7.80 -3.20 19.53
C GLN A 125 7.59 -4.62 20.11
N ASP A 126 8.39 -5.57 19.65
CA ASP A 126 8.80 -6.75 20.42
C ASP A 126 10.26 -7.11 20.05
N PRO A 127 11.28 -6.61 20.78
CA PRO A 127 12.69 -6.63 20.34
C PRO A 127 13.29 -8.03 20.11
N ASP A 128 12.64 -9.08 20.61
CA ASP A 128 13.15 -10.45 20.58
C ASP A 128 12.69 -11.26 19.33
N ASP A 129 11.91 -10.68 18.40
CA ASP A 129 11.34 -11.41 17.25
C ASP A 129 12.07 -11.25 15.90
N GLY A 130 12.96 -10.27 15.79
CA GLY A 130 13.79 -10.03 14.61
C GLY A 130 13.03 -9.60 13.34
N MET A 131 11.90 -8.89 13.49
CA MET A 131 11.06 -8.40 12.37
C MET A 131 10.86 -6.88 12.37
N THR A 132 11.60 -6.17 11.51
CA THR A 132 11.66 -4.69 11.54
C THR A 132 11.05 -4.03 10.29
N VAL A 133 10.32 -2.94 10.49
CA VAL A 133 9.85 -2.03 9.42
C VAL A 133 10.58 -0.70 9.52
N VAL A 134 11.18 -0.25 8.41
CA VAL A 134 11.89 1.02 8.29
C VAL A 134 11.12 1.92 7.32
N PRO A 135 10.50 3.02 7.78
CA PRO A 135 9.77 3.93 6.90
C PRO A 135 10.74 4.71 6.00
N SER A 136 10.45 4.81 4.70
CA SER A 136 11.21 5.64 3.75
C SER A 136 10.49 6.96 3.49
N GLN A 137 11.22 8.06 3.47
CA GLN A 137 10.73 9.37 3.06
C GLN A 137 10.98 9.60 1.57
N ASP A 138 9.98 10.14 0.86
CA ASP A 138 10.14 10.69 -0.49
C ASP A 138 11.06 11.92 -0.43
N ILE A 139 12.20 11.85 -1.12
CA ILE A 139 13.16 12.93 -1.26
C ILE A 139 13.07 13.48 -2.69
N GLN A 140 12.82 14.79 -2.77
CA GLN A 140 12.75 15.58 -4.01
C GLN A 140 11.67 15.15 -5.04
N ASN A 141 10.56 14.56 -4.60
CA ASN A 141 9.41 14.11 -5.42
C ASN A 141 9.76 12.90 -6.30
N ASP A 142 9.66 11.70 -5.75
CA ASP A 142 9.98 10.44 -6.42
C ASP A 142 11.45 10.37 -6.97
N THR A 143 12.41 11.10 -6.39
CA THR A 143 13.82 11.14 -6.86
C THR A 143 14.76 10.20 -6.10
N GLU A 144 14.57 10.06 -4.79
CA GLU A 144 15.40 9.31 -3.83
C GLU A 144 14.50 8.89 -2.63
N TYR A 145 14.75 7.75 -1.96
CA TYR A 145 13.86 7.20 -0.90
C TYR A 145 14.60 6.93 0.43
N ALA A 146 15.04 8.00 1.09
CA ALA A 146 15.89 7.90 2.28
C ALA A 146 15.15 7.51 3.58
N CYS A 147 15.84 6.76 4.43
CA CYS A 147 15.35 6.17 5.68
C CYS A 147 16.13 6.69 6.91
N PRO A 148 15.50 6.74 8.11
CA PRO A 148 16.18 7.16 9.33
C PRO A 148 17.08 6.05 9.88
N VAL A 149 18.37 6.36 10.06
CA VAL A 149 19.38 5.47 10.66
C VAL A 149 20.11 6.20 11.78
N THR A 150 20.28 5.54 12.92
CA THR A 150 20.98 6.14 14.07
C THR A 150 22.36 5.51 14.24
N ILE A 151 23.41 6.33 14.35
CA ILE A 151 24.81 5.87 14.44
C ILE A 151 25.44 6.39 15.74
N GLY A 152 26.01 5.47 16.52
CA GLY A 152 26.82 5.75 17.69
C GLY A 152 26.13 5.69 19.04
N THR A 153 26.92 5.90 20.10
CA THR A 153 26.47 5.80 21.51
C THR A 153 26.96 7.00 22.34
N PRO A 154 26.16 8.07 22.56
CA PRO A 154 24.78 8.24 22.14
C PRO A 154 24.66 8.42 20.63
N GLY A 155 23.53 7.99 20.08
CA GLY A 155 23.30 7.99 18.64
C GLY A 155 23.03 9.38 18.07
N GLU A 156 23.56 9.61 16.88
CA GLU A 156 23.15 10.70 15.99
C GLU A 156 22.32 10.07 14.86
N THR A 157 21.10 10.57 14.63
CA THR A 157 20.23 10.10 13.55
C THR A 157 20.49 10.86 12.27
N LEU A 158 20.63 10.14 11.16
CA LEU A 158 20.85 10.62 9.81
C LEU A 158 19.76 10.06 8.88
N THR A 159 19.51 10.72 7.76
CA THR A 159 18.54 10.29 6.74
C THR A 159 19.31 9.69 5.56
N LEU A 160 19.43 8.36 5.50
CA LEU A 160 20.30 7.66 4.56
C LEU A 160 19.50 6.97 3.46
N ASP A 161 19.95 7.06 2.20
CA ASP A 161 19.38 6.28 1.10
C ASP A 161 19.64 4.77 1.28
N PHE A 162 18.76 3.89 0.79
CA PHE A 162 18.85 2.44 0.99
C PHE A 162 19.09 1.75 -0.36
N ASP A 163 20.37 1.61 -0.70
CA ASP A 163 20.84 1.44 -2.07
C ASP A 163 21.21 -0.02 -2.38
N THR A 164 20.47 -0.67 -3.27
CA THR A 164 20.76 -2.03 -3.76
C THR A 164 21.85 -2.09 -4.85
N GLY A 165 22.24 -0.95 -5.42
CA GLY A 165 23.35 -0.77 -6.36
C GLY A 165 24.74 -0.73 -5.71
N SER A 166 24.86 -0.48 -4.40
CA SER A 166 26.13 -0.47 -3.63
C SER A 166 26.10 -1.35 -2.37
N ALA A 167 27.24 -1.50 -1.69
CA ALA A 167 27.40 -2.35 -0.50
C ALA A 167 28.10 -1.62 0.67
N ASP A 168 28.31 -0.31 0.54
CA ASP A 168 29.03 0.53 1.50
C ASP A 168 28.04 1.16 2.51
N LEU A 169 28.50 1.54 3.71
CA LEU A 169 27.70 2.35 4.63
C LEU A 169 28.42 3.68 4.84
N TRP A 170 28.19 4.64 3.97
CA TRP A 170 28.87 5.94 4.04
C TRP A 170 27.96 7.07 4.50
N VAL A 171 28.54 8.01 5.26
CA VAL A 171 27.80 9.11 5.87
C VAL A 171 28.55 10.44 5.82
N TRP A 172 27.77 11.52 5.68
CA TRP A 172 28.22 12.89 5.94
C TRP A 172 28.76 13.03 7.37
N SER A 173 29.91 13.69 7.51
CA SER A 173 30.65 13.72 8.78
C SER A 173 31.29 15.06 9.12
N SER A 174 31.54 15.26 10.42
CA SER A 174 32.38 16.33 10.97
C SER A 174 33.84 16.33 10.47
N GLN A 175 34.26 15.32 9.70
CA GLN A 175 35.57 15.24 9.04
C GLN A 175 35.55 15.65 7.55
N ALA A 176 34.38 15.95 6.97
CA ALA A 176 34.26 16.38 5.58
C ALA A 176 34.86 17.79 5.36
N ARG A 177 35.58 17.98 4.25
CA ARG A 177 36.35 19.21 3.93
C ARG A 177 35.53 20.28 3.17
N VAL A 178 34.21 20.28 3.34
CA VAL A 178 33.31 21.30 2.78
C VAL A 178 33.21 22.53 3.71
N SER A 179 32.48 23.58 3.29
CA SER A 179 32.28 24.75 4.16
C SER A 179 31.20 24.50 5.22
N LYS A 180 31.22 25.30 6.29
CA LYS A 180 30.17 25.32 7.32
C LYS A 180 28.80 25.79 6.81
N ALA A 181 28.72 26.35 5.60
CA ALA A 181 27.45 26.66 4.97
C ALA A 181 26.82 25.41 4.33
N ASP A 182 27.64 24.53 3.76
CA ASP A 182 27.18 23.34 3.02
C ASP A 182 26.74 22.22 3.96
N MET A 183 27.34 22.15 5.16
CA MET A 183 26.90 21.28 6.26
C MET A 183 25.59 21.77 6.93
N LYS A 184 25.08 22.96 6.60
CA LYS A 184 24.01 23.61 7.40
C LYS A 184 22.63 23.01 7.10
N GLY A 185 22.22 22.07 7.94
CA GLY A 185 20.87 21.48 7.92
C GLY A 185 20.85 19.96 7.66
N ARG A 186 22.01 19.38 7.33
CA ARG A 186 22.22 17.94 7.17
C ARG A 186 22.38 17.24 8.54
N GLY A 187 22.07 15.94 8.57
CA GLY A 187 22.59 15.02 9.58
C GLY A 187 24.11 14.86 9.39
N ILE A 188 24.87 14.94 10.48
CA ILE A 188 26.34 14.92 10.45
C ILE A 188 26.85 13.98 11.55
N TYR A 189 27.36 12.82 11.16
CA TYR A 189 27.94 11.86 12.11
C TYR A 189 29.31 12.36 12.61
N ASN A 190 29.46 12.48 13.93
CA ASN A 190 30.73 12.82 14.57
C ASN A 190 31.27 11.64 15.39
N PRO A 191 32.20 10.83 14.84
CA PRO A 191 32.75 9.65 15.53
C PRO A 191 33.52 9.98 16.82
N ASN A 192 33.76 11.24 17.15
CA ASN A 192 34.37 11.63 18.43
C ASN A 192 33.34 11.86 19.56
N LYS A 193 32.02 11.81 19.27
CA LYS A 193 30.95 11.87 20.28
C LYS A 193 30.52 10.49 20.78
N SER A 194 30.63 9.48 19.90
CA SER A 194 30.22 8.11 20.19
C SER A 194 31.24 7.39 21.07
N ARG A 195 30.75 6.64 22.06
CA ARG A 195 31.54 5.77 22.95
C ARG A 195 31.83 4.39 22.34
N THR A 196 31.04 3.98 21.36
CA THR A 196 31.19 2.71 20.61
C THR A 196 32.06 2.86 19.36
N SER A 197 32.32 4.10 18.94
CA SER A 197 33.20 4.46 17.82
C SER A 197 34.65 4.00 18.00
N LYS A 198 35.16 3.30 16.98
CA LYS A 198 36.52 2.73 16.94
C LYS A 198 37.13 2.89 15.55
N LYS A 199 38.06 3.83 15.38
CA LYS A 199 38.72 4.06 14.07
C LYS A 199 39.50 2.83 13.59
N LEU A 200 39.20 2.34 12.38
CA LEU A 200 40.03 1.36 11.69
C LEU A 200 41.28 2.06 11.17
N ARG A 201 42.37 1.95 11.93
CA ARG A 201 43.68 2.47 11.52
C ARG A 201 44.13 1.78 10.23
N GLY A 202 44.69 2.55 9.31
CA GLY A 202 45.15 2.06 8.01
C GLY A 202 44.04 1.68 7.01
N HIS A 203 42.75 1.89 7.32
CA HIS A 203 41.66 1.63 6.38
C HIS A 203 41.07 2.93 5.82
N THR A 204 40.79 2.88 4.51
CA THR A 204 40.27 3.99 3.70
C THR A 204 39.30 3.45 2.65
N TRP A 205 38.48 4.33 2.09
CA TRP A 205 37.49 4.00 1.06
C TRP A 205 37.40 5.14 0.04
N GLU A 206 37.10 4.82 -1.22
CA GLU A 206 36.79 5.76 -2.30
C GLU A 206 35.77 5.10 -3.24
N VAL A 207 34.69 5.80 -3.56
CA VAL A 207 33.65 5.36 -4.49
C VAL A 207 33.41 6.43 -5.55
N ARG A 208 33.05 5.98 -6.76
CA ARG A 208 32.71 6.81 -7.93
C ARG A 208 31.46 6.23 -8.58
N TYR A 209 30.38 7.00 -8.60
CA TYR A 209 29.08 6.55 -9.06
C TYR A 209 28.91 6.75 -10.57
N GLY A 210 27.92 6.06 -11.16
CA GLY A 210 27.64 6.14 -12.61
C GLY A 210 27.18 7.51 -13.10
N ASP A 211 26.79 8.40 -12.19
CA ASP A 211 26.41 9.79 -12.48
C ASP A 211 27.61 10.76 -12.60
N GLY A 212 28.81 10.28 -12.24
CA GLY A 212 30.07 11.03 -12.20
C GLY A 212 30.48 11.54 -10.82
N SER A 213 29.62 11.46 -9.80
CA SER A 213 29.93 11.89 -8.43
C SER A 213 30.95 10.99 -7.75
N SER A 214 31.64 11.50 -6.74
CA SER A 214 32.64 10.74 -5.98
C SER A 214 32.78 11.19 -4.53
N VAL A 215 32.99 10.24 -3.63
CA VAL A 215 33.22 10.48 -2.20
C VAL A 215 34.29 9.51 -1.67
N SER A 216 35.08 9.96 -0.70
CA SER A 216 36.15 9.15 -0.09
C SER A 216 36.43 9.56 1.35
N GLY A 217 37.12 8.69 2.10
CA GLY A 217 37.56 9.00 3.45
C GLY A 217 38.14 7.82 4.23
N VAL A 218 37.77 7.74 5.50
CA VAL A 218 38.32 6.82 6.50
C VAL A 218 37.23 5.96 7.13
N VAL A 219 37.60 4.81 7.69
CA VAL A 219 36.62 3.87 8.27
C VAL A 219 36.68 3.87 9.80
N TYR A 220 35.51 3.78 10.42
CA TYR A 220 35.32 3.51 11.85
C TYR A 220 34.44 2.25 11.97
N LEU A 221 34.54 1.50 13.07
CA LEU A 221 33.39 0.71 13.54
C LEU A 221 32.57 1.58 14.47
N ASP A 222 31.25 1.43 14.44
CA ASP A 222 30.36 1.93 15.49
C ASP A 222 29.16 0.98 15.65
N THR A 223 28.33 1.21 16.64
CA THR A 223 26.99 0.61 16.71
C THR A 223 26.03 1.44 15.85
N ILE A 224 25.22 0.79 15.03
CA ILE A 224 24.13 1.44 14.30
C ILE A 224 22.77 0.85 14.67
N VAL A 225 21.70 1.62 14.46
CA VAL A 225 20.32 1.19 14.65
C VAL A 225 19.50 1.54 13.40
N ILE A 226 18.88 0.51 12.82
CA ILE A 226 18.01 0.58 11.64
C ILE A 226 16.62 0.09 12.06
N GLY A 227 15.65 1.00 12.16
CA GLY A 227 14.38 0.72 12.85
C GLY A 227 14.63 0.42 14.32
N ASP A 228 14.40 -0.81 14.75
CA ASP A 228 14.76 -1.36 16.06
C ASP A 228 15.96 -2.34 16.02
N ILE A 229 16.44 -2.74 14.82
CA ILE A 229 17.64 -3.59 14.68
C ILE A 229 18.86 -2.82 15.16
N THR A 230 19.49 -3.30 16.22
CA THR A 230 20.82 -2.84 16.64
C THR A 230 21.89 -3.73 16.01
N ILE A 231 22.85 -3.12 15.30
CA ILE A 231 23.99 -3.80 14.69
C ILE A 231 25.25 -3.27 15.35
N GLU A 232 25.96 -4.13 16.09
CA GLU A 232 27.23 -3.76 16.71
C GLU A 232 28.40 -3.86 15.74
N ASN A 233 29.46 -3.09 15.99
CA ASN A 233 30.74 -3.17 15.26
C ASN A 233 30.61 -3.00 13.73
N GLN A 234 29.54 -2.36 13.24
CA GLN A 234 29.33 -2.09 11.82
C GLN A 234 30.39 -1.11 11.32
N ALA A 235 30.98 -1.39 10.15
CA ALA A 235 31.86 -0.46 9.47
C ALA A 235 31.05 0.75 8.96
N VAL A 236 31.44 1.94 9.38
CA VAL A 236 30.90 3.24 8.96
C VAL A 236 31.99 3.98 8.18
N GLU A 237 31.68 4.31 6.93
CA GLU A 237 32.56 4.95 5.97
C GLU A 237 32.41 6.48 6.07
N VAL A 238 33.36 7.08 6.78
CA VAL A 238 33.30 8.48 7.21
C VAL A 238 33.85 9.37 6.10
N ALA A 239 32.96 10.14 5.46
CA ALA A 239 33.31 11.03 4.35
C ALA A 239 34.29 12.12 4.79
N GLN A 240 35.34 12.32 3.98
CA GLN A 240 36.32 13.40 4.13
C GLN A 240 36.37 14.30 2.89
N GLU A 241 36.33 13.73 1.68
CA GLU A 241 36.23 14.47 0.42
C GLU A 241 34.94 14.06 -0.29
N LEU A 242 34.18 15.03 -0.80
CA LEU A 242 32.96 14.82 -1.60
C LEU A 242 33.02 15.70 -2.85
N SER A 243 32.43 15.25 -3.97
CA SER A 243 32.18 16.11 -5.13
C SER A 243 31.00 17.06 -4.90
N ASP A 244 30.94 18.16 -5.67
CA ASP A 244 29.92 19.22 -5.55
C ASP A 244 28.48 18.71 -5.72
N ASP A 245 28.29 17.52 -6.30
CA ASP A 245 27.02 16.84 -6.50
C ASP A 245 26.29 16.58 -5.18
N PHE A 246 27.02 16.07 -4.17
CA PHE A 246 26.46 15.76 -2.86
C PHE A 246 26.03 17.01 -2.09
N LEU A 247 26.48 18.21 -2.48
CA LEU A 247 26.01 19.46 -1.89
C LEU A 247 24.52 19.70 -2.16
N GLN A 248 23.97 19.08 -3.22
CA GLN A 248 22.56 19.17 -3.64
C GLN A 248 21.74 17.89 -3.39
N ALA A 249 22.36 16.78 -2.99
CA ALA A 249 21.68 15.54 -2.58
C ALA A 249 20.78 15.77 -1.35
N GLY A 250 19.64 15.07 -1.26
CA GLY A 250 18.68 15.27 -0.17
C GLY A 250 18.97 14.41 1.07
N CYS A 251 19.69 13.31 0.91
CA CYS A 251 20.17 12.43 1.98
C CYS A 251 21.42 12.95 2.73
N ASP A 252 21.74 12.25 3.81
CA ASP A 252 22.93 12.39 4.66
C ASP A 252 23.98 11.27 4.42
N GLY A 253 23.80 10.46 3.36
CA GLY A 253 24.62 9.28 3.02
C GLY A 253 23.75 8.12 2.55
N LEU A 254 24.29 6.89 2.51
CA LEU A 254 23.53 5.69 2.14
C LEU A 254 23.90 4.44 2.95
N VAL A 255 23.02 3.45 2.88
CA VAL A 255 23.13 2.08 3.41
C VAL A 255 23.09 1.10 2.24
N GLY A 256 24.24 0.49 1.91
CA GLY A 256 24.35 -0.48 0.84
C GLY A 256 23.69 -1.83 1.17
N LEU A 257 22.79 -2.26 0.29
CA LEU A 257 22.04 -3.52 0.34
C LEU A 257 22.48 -4.52 -0.76
N GLY A 258 23.45 -4.14 -1.60
CA GLY A 258 24.16 -4.99 -2.55
C GLY A 258 25.13 -5.98 -1.87
N PHE A 259 25.78 -6.82 -2.68
CA PHE A 259 26.63 -7.90 -2.18
C PHE A 259 28.07 -7.44 -1.89
N PRO A 260 28.80 -8.12 -0.97
CA PRO A 260 30.05 -7.59 -0.37
C PRO A 260 31.20 -7.34 -1.36
N ARG A 261 31.13 -7.93 -2.55
CA ARG A 261 32.09 -7.69 -3.64
C ARG A 261 32.15 -6.22 -4.09
N LEU A 262 31.08 -5.44 -3.86
CA LEU A 262 31.06 -4.02 -4.18
C LEU A 262 31.76 -3.15 -3.12
N ASN A 263 32.04 -3.65 -1.90
CA ASN A 263 32.50 -2.79 -0.81
C ASN A 263 33.86 -2.14 -1.12
N GLN A 264 33.98 -0.83 -0.86
CA GLN A 264 35.14 -0.03 -1.22
C GLN A 264 36.21 0.12 -0.14
N VAL A 265 36.02 -0.46 1.05
CA VAL A 265 37.06 -0.43 2.09
C VAL A 265 38.31 -1.19 1.66
N ARG A 266 39.47 -0.55 1.81
CA ARG A 266 40.81 -1.11 1.62
C ARG A 266 41.62 -0.95 2.93
N PRO A 267 42.62 -1.79 3.23
CA PRO A 267 43.13 -2.90 2.40
C PRO A 267 42.19 -4.09 2.28
N ASN A 268 41.37 -4.36 3.31
CA ASN A 268 40.40 -5.45 3.31
C ASN A 268 38.97 -4.88 3.30
N PRO A 269 38.07 -5.36 2.42
CA PRO A 269 36.65 -5.07 2.50
C PRO A 269 36.08 -5.36 3.90
N GLN A 270 35.05 -4.62 4.29
CA GLN A 270 34.31 -4.84 5.53
C GLN A 270 32.95 -5.47 5.24
N LYS A 271 32.30 -5.98 6.28
CA LYS A 271 30.97 -6.58 6.18
C LYS A 271 29.90 -5.52 5.90
N THR A 272 28.99 -5.86 4.99
CA THR A 272 27.82 -5.02 4.73
C THR A 272 26.86 -5.01 5.93
N PRO A 273 25.95 -4.02 6.04
CA PRO A 273 24.89 -4.03 7.04
C PRO A 273 24.10 -5.34 7.06
N MET A 274 23.74 -5.88 5.88
CA MET A 274 23.05 -7.16 5.76
C MET A 274 23.88 -8.36 6.25
N GLU A 275 25.19 -8.41 6.00
CA GLU A 275 26.05 -9.47 6.53
C GLU A 275 26.11 -9.44 8.06
N ASN A 276 26.28 -8.25 8.65
CA ASN A 276 26.31 -8.11 10.11
C ASN A 276 24.95 -8.40 10.75
N MET A 277 23.82 -8.01 10.12
CA MET A 277 22.48 -8.40 10.56
C MET A 277 22.32 -9.93 10.66
N ILE A 278 22.77 -10.65 9.61
CA ILE A 278 22.65 -12.11 9.53
C ILE A 278 23.60 -12.79 10.53
N GLU A 279 24.86 -12.35 10.64
CA GLU A 279 25.85 -12.99 11.51
C GLU A 279 25.60 -12.73 13.00
N GLN A 280 25.04 -11.57 13.35
CA GLN A 280 24.65 -11.24 14.72
C GLN A 280 23.29 -11.85 15.12
N GLY A 281 22.55 -12.43 14.16
CA GLY A 281 21.25 -13.06 14.40
C GLY A 281 20.12 -12.06 14.73
N VAL A 282 20.31 -10.78 14.40
CA VAL A 282 19.37 -9.68 14.72
C VAL A 282 18.26 -9.50 13.69
N ILE A 283 18.25 -10.32 12.63
CA ILE A 283 17.11 -10.49 11.72
C ILE A 283 16.75 -11.98 11.63
N LYS A 284 15.45 -12.27 11.56
CA LYS A 284 14.96 -13.65 11.60
C LYS A 284 15.27 -14.45 10.33
N ASP A 285 14.80 -13.96 9.19
CA ASP A 285 15.10 -14.52 7.87
C ASP A 285 16.15 -13.64 7.16
N PRO A 286 17.09 -14.19 6.36
CA PRO A 286 18.18 -13.45 5.71
C PRO A 286 17.70 -12.68 4.47
N ILE A 287 16.69 -11.84 4.65
CA ILE A 287 15.96 -11.12 3.60
C ILE A 287 15.62 -9.70 4.05
N PHE A 288 15.48 -8.82 3.06
CA PHE A 288 14.75 -7.56 3.18
C PHE A 288 13.67 -7.50 2.09
N THR A 289 12.66 -6.65 2.28
CA THR A 289 11.76 -6.27 1.18
C THR A 289 11.69 -4.75 1.06
N VAL A 290 11.41 -4.27 -0.15
CA VAL A 290 11.26 -2.85 -0.45
C VAL A 290 9.88 -2.62 -1.07
N LYS A 291 9.17 -1.60 -0.61
CA LYS A 291 7.94 -1.11 -1.22
C LYS A 291 8.05 0.40 -1.37
N LEU A 292 8.22 0.88 -2.59
CA LEU A 292 8.21 2.31 -2.92
C LEU A 292 6.81 2.71 -3.42
N ASP A 293 6.42 3.95 -3.16
CA ASP A 293 5.09 4.48 -3.51
C ASP A 293 5.17 5.97 -3.86
N LYS A 294 4.06 6.52 -4.38
CA LYS A 294 4.04 7.85 -5.03
C LYS A 294 3.50 8.94 -4.10
N ARG A 295 4.18 10.09 -4.01
CA ARG A 295 3.71 11.36 -3.40
C ARG A 295 3.10 11.23 -2.00
N ASP A 296 3.91 11.37 -0.95
CA ASP A 296 3.51 11.32 0.48
C ASP A 296 2.78 10.03 0.94
N SER A 297 2.61 9.03 0.06
CA SER A 297 2.20 7.69 0.44
C SER A 297 3.44 6.88 0.85
N ARG A 298 3.35 6.17 1.98
CA ARG A 298 4.51 5.56 2.62
C ARG A 298 5.12 4.45 1.78
N GLY A 299 6.34 4.70 1.31
CA GLY A 299 7.29 3.64 1.07
C GLY A 299 7.89 3.11 2.39
N PHE A 300 8.48 1.93 2.35
CA PHE A 300 9.25 1.36 3.45
C PHE A 300 10.15 0.22 2.99
N TYR A 301 11.11 -0.12 3.85
CA TYR A 301 11.87 -1.36 3.82
C TYR A 301 11.44 -2.26 4.99
N THR A 302 11.52 -3.57 4.83
CA THR A 302 11.44 -4.55 5.93
C THR A 302 12.71 -5.35 6.01
N PHE A 303 13.05 -5.84 7.20
CA PHE A 303 14.20 -6.70 7.44
C PHE A 303 13.77 -7.88 8.31
N GLY A 304 14.26 -9.08 8.00
CA GLY A 304 13.92 -10.30 8.74
C GLY A 304 12.59 -10.96 8.35
N PHE A 305 11.77 -10.33 7.49
CA PHE A 305 10.49 -10.89 7.03
C PHE A 305 9.99 -10.23 5.72
N ILE A 306 9.02 -10.89 5.09
CA ILE A 306 8.18 -10.36 4.01
C ILE A 306 6.86 -9.84 4.59
N ASP A 307 6.53 -8.57 4.33
CA ASP A 307 5.19 -8.04 4.65
C ASP A 307 4.17 -8.48 3.58
N GLU A 308 3.35 -9.47 3.91
CA GLU A 308 2.32 -9.98 3.01
C GLU A 308 1.08 -9.07 2.89
N THR A 309 0.99 -7.99 3.68
CA THR A 309 -0.15 -7.06 3.63
C THR A 309 -0.08 -6.07 2.45
N VAL A 310 1.09 -5.91 1.82
CA VAL A 310 1.31 -4.85 0.80
C VAL A 310 1.32 -5.31 -0.65
N HIS A 311 1.34 -6.61 -0.93
CA HIS A 311 1.26 -7.15 -2.29
C HIS A 311 -0.13 -7.76 -2.58
N CYS A 312 -0.75 -7.33 -3.68
CA CYS A 312 -2.05 -7.85 -4.13
C CYS A 312 -1.89 -9.01 -5.14
N SER A 313 -0.72 -9.64 -5.18
CA SER A 313 -0.31 -10.59 -6.23
C SER A 313 0.77 -11.54 -5.72
N LYS A 314 0.83 -12.76 -6.26
CA LYS A 314 1.87 -13.76 -5.97
C LYS A 314 3.30 -13.20 -6.12
N PHE A 315 4.20 -13.51 -5.19
CA PHE A 315 5.64 -13.20 -5.35
C PHE A 315 6.29 -14.07 -6.42
N TYR A 316 7.11 -13.43 -7.26
CA TYR A 316 7.84 -14.07 -8.36
C TYR A 316 9.33 -14.13 -8.05
N TRP A 317 9.80 -15.28 -7.59
CA TRP A 317 11.21 -15.50 -7.31
C TRP A 317 12.02 -15.64 -8.61
N GLN A 318 13.18 -15.00 -8.64
CA GLN A 318 14.18 -15.11 -9.71
C GLN A 318 15.56 -15.30 -9.06
N LYS A 319 16.38 -16.21 -9.63
CA LYS A 319 17.77 -16.38 -9.20
C LYS A 319 18.62 -15.18 -9.63
N VAL A 320 19.26 -14.55 -8.67
CA VAL A 320 20.16 -13.39 -8.85
C VAL A 320 21.58 -13.85 -9.19
N ASN A 321 22.25 -13.14 -10.10
CA ASN A 321 23.66 -13.29 -10.42
C ASN A 321 24.53 -12.39 -9.52
N LYS A 322 24.70 -12.77 -8.26
CA LYS A 322 25.52 -11.99 -7.31
C LYS A 322 27.02 -11.96 -7.62
N GLU A 323 27.49 -12.64 -8.68
CA GLU A 323 28.91 -12.77 -9.01
C GLU A 323 29.58 -11.41 -9.24
N ASN A 324 28.89 -10.43 -9.84
CA ASN A 324 29.44 -9.08 -10.04
C ASN A 324 29.30 -8.16 -8.81
N GLY A 325 28.52 -8.57 -7.80
CA GLY A 325 28.24 -7.80 -6.59
C GLY A 325 26.84 -7.16 -6.55
N TRP A 326 26.14 -7.09 -7.69
CA TRP A 326 24.81 -6.47 -7.81
C TRP A 326 23.65 -7.46 -7.69
N TRP A 327 22.44 -6.92 -7.52
CA TRP A 327 21.16 -7.62 -7.72
C TRP A 327 20.86 -7.82 -9.22
N GLU A 328 21.79 -8.47 -9.93
CA GLU A 328 21.73 -8.69 -11.37
C GLU A 328 20.81 -9.88 -11.75
N VAL A 329 19.95 -9.68 -12.74
CA VAL A 329 18.97 -10.67 -13.25
C VAL A 329 18.98 -10.73 -14.78
N PRO A 330 18.61 -11.86 -15.42
CA PRO A 330 18.43 -11.91 -16.87
C PRO A 330 17.28 -11.00 -17.33
N SER A 331 17.45 -10.28 -18.44
CA SER A 331 16.44 -9.38 -19.02
C SER A 331 16.44 -9.45 -20.55
N ALA A 332 16.20 -10.66 -21.07
CA ALA A 332 16.38 -11.00 -22.48
C ALA A 332 15.30 -10.45 -23.42
N TYR A 333 14.15 -10.00 -22.92
CA TYR A 333 13.05 -9.48 -23.73
C TYR A 333 12.49 -8.17 -23.18
N ILE A 334 11.97 -7.34 -24.09
CA ILE A 334 11.17 -6.16 -23.76
C ILE A 334 9.97 -6.05 -24.71
N LYS A 335 8.84 -5.53 -24.23
CA LYS A 335 7.63 -5.22 -25.01
C LYS A 335 7.41 -3.71 -25.01
N ILE A 336 7.12 -3.12 -26.17
CA ILE A 336 6.77 -1.70 -26.31
C ILE A 336 5.44 -1.59 -27.06
N GLY A 337 4.40 -1.23 -26.33
CA GLY A 337 3.01 -1.35 -26.78
C GLY A 337 2.66 -2.83 -26.95
N ASP A 338 2.48 -3.26 -28.20
CA ASP A 338 2.20 -4.65 -28.54
C ASP A 338 3.36 -5.41 -29.19
N GLU A 339 4.44 -4.72 -29.55
CA GLU A 339 5.62 -5.33 -30.17
C GLU A 339 6.60 -5.84 -29.10
N ILE A 340 7.03 -7.10 -29.22
CA ILE A 340 8.06 -7.72 -28.40
C ILE A 340 9.39 -7.73 -29.16
N TYR A 341 10.48 -7.39 -28.48
CA TYR A 341 11.84 -7.46 -28.99
C TYR A 341 12.68 -8.40 -28.12
N ASP A 342 13.38 -9.32 -28.78
CA ASP A 342 14.50 -10.05 -28.20
C ASP A 342 15.71 -9.10 -28.11
N ARG A 343 16.39 -9.11 -26.97
CA ARG A 343 17.57 -8.29 -26.64
C ARG A 343 18.82 -9.14 -26.38
N GLY A 344 18.74 -10.45 -26.65
CA GLY A 344 19.79 -11.42 -26.41
C GLY A 344 19.69 -12.09 -25.04
N SER A 345 19.96 -13.39 -24.99
CA SER A 345 19.99 -14.18 -23.75
C SER A 345 21.10 -13.75 -22.77
N ASP A 346 22.05 -12.94 -23.22
CA ASP A 346 23.15 -12.37 -22.45
C ASP A 346 22.88 -10.94 -21.94
N ASN A 347 21.73 -10.33 -22.26
CA ASN A 347 21.32 -9.07 -21.67
C ASN A 347 20.79 -9.28 -20.24
N THR A 348 21.37 -8.54 -19.30
CA THR A 348 21.03 -8.56 -17.87
C THR A 348 20.69 -7.16 -17.38
N ALA A 349 19.91 -7.11 -16.30
CA ALA A 349 19.51 -5.88 -15.63
C ALA A 349 19.90 -5.94 -14.14
N ILE A 350 20.29 -4.80 -13.57
CA ILE A 350 20.45 -4.62 -12.12
C ILE A 350 19.13 -4.07 -11.58
N ILE A 351 18.64 -4.64 -10.48
CA ILE A 351 17.58 -4.02 -9.67
C ILE A 351 18.30 -3.06 -8.71
N ASP A 352 17.96 -1.77 -8.76
CA ASP A 352 18.74 -0.71 -8.14
C ASP A 352 17.82 0.34 -7.51
N THR A 353 17.94 0.54 -6.20
CA THR A 353 17.17 1.52 -5.42
C THR A 353 17.94 2.81 -5.14
N GLY A 354 19.21 2.90 -5.55
CA GLY A 354 19.98 4.15 -5.57
C GLY A 354 19.91 4.88 -6.92
N THR A 355 19.39 4.23 -7.97
CA THR A 355 19.14 4.85 -9.28
C THR A 355 17.66 5.22 -9.43
N THR A 356 17.36 6.49 -9.68
CA THR A 356 15.98 6.95 -9.91
C THR A 356 15.34 6.34 -11.17
N LEU A 357 16.05 6.34 -12.32
CA LEU A 357 15.45 6.09 -13.64
C LEU A 357 15.60 4.65 -14.16
N VAL A 358 14.76 4.29 -15.13
CA VAL A 358 14.92 3.04 -15.90
C VAL A 358 15.93 3.28 -17.03
N LEU A 359 17.11 2.67 -16.94
CA LEU A 359 18.21 2.88 -17.88
C LEU A 359 18.42 1.65 -18.77
N LEU A 360 18.19 1.80 -20.08
CA LEU A 360 18.18 0.72 -21.07
C LEU A 360 19.20 0.96 -22.20
N ASP A 361 19.44 -0.04 -23.05
CA ASP A 361 20.29 0.12 -24.23
C ASP A 361 19.75 1.17 -25.22
N ASP A 362 20.67 1.82 -25.96
CA ASP A 362 20.34 2.92 -26.87
C ASP A 362 19.30 2.56 -27.95
N GLU A 363 19.29 1.32 -28.45
CA GLU A 363 18.37 0.87 -29.50
C GLU A 363 16.96 0.68 -28.94
N THR A 364 16.85 0.12 -27.73
CA THR A 364 15.59 -0.03 -27.00
C THR A 364 14.99 1.31 -26.59
N VAL A 365 15.82 2.25 -26.13
CA VAL A 365 15.39 3.63 -25.83
C VAL A 365 14.91 4.35 -27.10
N GLU A 366 15.62 4.20 -28.22
CA GLU A 366 15.21 4.76 -29.51
C GLU A 366 13.92 4.15 -30.05
N LYS A 367 13.74 2.83 -29.93
CA LYS A 367 12.46 2.14 -30.25
C LYS A 367 11.31 2.69 -29.42
N LEU A 368 11.49 2.92 -28.12
CA LEU A 368 10.45 3.47 -27.25
C LEU A 368 10.00 4.86 -27.72
N TYR A 369 10.93 5.82 -27.81
CA TYR A 369 10.57 7.20 -28.15
C TYR A 369 10.20 7.40 -29.62
N SER A 370 10.61 6.50 -30.54
CA SER A 370 10.10 6.51 -31.93
C SER A 370 8.58 6.32 -32.03
N LYS A 371 7.95 5.75 -30.99
CA LYS A 371 6.49 5.55 -30.88
C LYS A 371 5.79 6.65 -30.07
N VAL A 372 6.50 7.70 -29.65
CA VAL A 372 5.96 8.84 -28.88
C VAL A 372 5.96 10.08 -29.77
N GLU A 373 4.77 10.62 -30.06
CA GLU A 373 4.61 11.77 -30.93
C GLU A 373 5.38 13.00 -30.41
N GLY A 374 6.21 13.62 -31.26
CA GLY A 374 7.00 14.80 -30.89
C GLY A 374 8.19 14.53 -29.95
N ALA A 375 8.49 13.28 -29.60
CA ALA A 375 9.65 12.97 -28.78
C ALA A 375 10.98 13.24 -29.51
N THR A 376 11.96 13.77 -28.78
CA THR A 376 13.32 13.99 -29.27
C THR A 376 14.34 13.76 -28.15
N TYR A 377 15.56 13.38 -28.51
CA TYR A 377 16.69 13.55 -27.61
C TYR A 377 17.07 15.04 -27.59
N ASP A 378 17.30 15.59 -26.40
CA ASP A 378 17.74 16.96 -26.18
C ASP A 378 19.14 16.94 -25.56
N GLU A 379 20.12 17.46 -26.29
CA GLU A 379 21.53 17.48 -25.88
C GLU A 379 21.81 18.46 -24.72
N ASP A 380 20.91 19.43 -24.50
CA ASP A 380 20.94 20.36 -23.37
C ASP A 380 20.34 19.73 -22.09
N GLN A 381 19.44 18.75 -22.21
CA GLN A 381 18.96 17.93 -21.09
C GLN A 381 19.81 16.69 -20.84
N GLY A 382 20.49 16.17 -21.86
CA GLY A 382 21.13 14.86 -21.80
C GLY A 382 20.11 13.71 -21.77
N GLY A 383 18.97 13.85 -22.43
CA GLY A 383 17.91 12.84 -22.37
C GLY A 383 16.80 13.02 -23.39
N TYR A 384 15.94 12.00 -23.50
CA TYR A 384 14.69 12.09 -24.25
C TYR A 384 13.66 12.95 -23.53
N ILE A 385 13.07 13.87 -24.29
CA ILE A 385 11.95 14.71 -23.89
C ILE A 385 10.81 14.58 -24.92
N PHE A 386 9.58 14.82 -24.50
CA PHE A 386 8.40 14.77 -25.37
C PHE A 386 7.32 15.77 -24.91
N PRO A 387 6.40 16.21 -25.76
CA PRO A 387 5.29 17.08 -25.34
C PRO A 387 4.46 16.41 -24.25
N THR A 388 4.17 17.09 -23.14
CA THR A 388 3.54 16.50 -21.93
C THR A 388 2.21 15.77 -22.18
N ARG A 389 1.50 16.10 -23.27
CA ARG A 389 0.22 15.48 -23.66
C ARG A 389 0.35 14.26 -24.59
N SER A 390 1.57 13.81 -24.88
CA SER A 390 1.83 12.71 -25.82
C SER A 390 1.33 11.38 -25.27
N LYS A 391 0.73 10.55 -26.15
CA LYS A 391 0.36 9.18 -25.78
C LYS A 391 1.60 8.29 -25.86
N ILE A 392 2.08 7.85 -24.71
CA ILE A 392 3.25 6.97 -24.60
C ILE A 392 2.78 5.50 -24.61
N PRO A 393 3.43 4.57 -25.35
CA PRO A 393 3.12 3.15 -25.28
C PRO A 393 3.46 2.58 -23.90
N HIS A 394 2.87 1.43 -23.54
CA HIS A 394 3.26 0.70 -22.34
C HIS A 394 4.62 0.02 -22.58
N LEU A 395 5.47 -0.02 -21.56
CA LEU A 395 6.78 -0.67 -21.60
C LEU A 395 6.74 -1.88 -20.67
N ALA A 396 7.16 -3.06 -21.12
CA ALA A 396 7.28 -4.22 -20.26
C ALA A 396 8.64 -4.89 -20.39
N PHE A 397 9.30 -5.22 -19.27
CA PHE A 397 10.65 -5.78 -19.24
C PHE A 397 10.68 -7.12 -18.51
N CYS A 398 11.61 -8.00 -18.90
CA CYS A 398 11.79 -9.28 -18.22
C CYS A 398 12.67 -9.15 -16.96
N VAL A 399 12.23 -9.81 -15.88
CA VAL A 399 13.05 -10.19 -14.73
C VAL A 399 13.09 -11.72 -14.73
N GLY A 400 14.15 -12.29 -15.31
CA GLY A 400 14.22 -13.70 -15.63
C GLY A 400 13.14 -14.12 -16.63
N ARG A 401 12.25 -15.03 -16.21
CA ARG A 401 11.09 -15.50 -17.00
C ARG A 401 9.83 -14.64 -16.86
N TRP A 402 9.83 -13.64 -15.99
CA TRP A 402 8.64 -12.88 -15.61
C TRP A 402 8.61 -11.53 -16.33
N LEU A 403 7.50 -11.20 -16.99
CA LEU A 403 7.34 -9.94 -17.75
C LEU A 403 6.54 -8.93 -16.91
N PHE A 404 7.16 -7.82 -16.52
CA PHE A 404 6.55 -6.76 -15.71
C PHE A 404 6.21 -5.56 -16.60
N THR A 405 4.97 -5.03 -16.52
CA THR A 405 4.47 -3.98 -17.43
C THR A 405 4.23 -2.65 -16.73
N MET A 406 4.91 -1.61 -17.20
CA MET A 406 4.69 -0.20 -16.88
C MET A 406 3.69 0.44 -17.87
N PRO A 407 2.56 0.98 -17.40
CA PRO A 407 1.69 1.83 -18.20
C PRO A 407 2.42 3.08 -18.69
N GLY A 408 2.25 3.44 -19.96
CA GLY A 408 3.01 4.52 -20.58
C GLY A 408 2.88 5.90 -19.91
N TYR A 409 1.79 6.16 -19.19
CA TYR A 409 1.62 7.41 -18.46
C TYR A 409 2.51 7.50 -17.20
N GLU A 410 2.99 6.37 -16.66
CA GLU A 410 4.09 6.27 -15.67
C GLU A 410 5.43 6.10 -16.41
N LEU A 411 5.67 6.83 -17.52
CA LEU A 411 6.99 6.97 -18.19
C LEU A 411 7.41 8.45 -18.38
N SER A 412 6.65 9.37 -17.79
CA SER A 412 6.94 10.82 -17.74
C SER A 412 7.51 11.17 -16.37
N PHE A 413 8.82 11.43 -16.29
CA PHE A 413 9.50 11.68 -15.02
C PHE A 413 9.04 13.01 -14.39
N SER A 414 9.17 14.11 -15.14
CA SER A 414 8.67 15.42 -14.71
C SER A 414 8.43 16.36 -15.88
N GLU A 415 7.58 17.38 -15.69
CA GLU A 415 7.34 18.45 -16.66
C GLU A 415 8.42 19.54 -16.55
N MET A 416 8.88 20.04 -17.70
CA MET A 416 9.95 21.03 -17.80
C MET A 416 9.42 22.48 -17.87
N GLY A 417 8.14 22.70 -17.54
CA GLY A 417 7.48 24.02 -17.54
C GLY A 417 7.26 24.67 -18.93
N ASN A 418 7.84 24.12 -19.99
CA ASN A 418 7.73 24.58 -21.38
C ASN A 418 6.68 23.79 -22.20
N GLY A 419 5.91 22.91 -21.56
CA GLY A 419 4.98 21.98 -22.22
C GLY A 419 5.60 20.66 -22.71
N MET A 420 6.89 20.45 -22.43
CA MET A 420 7.58 19.16 -22.56
C MET A 420 7.71 18.49 -21.19
N SER A 421 7.78 17.16 -21.20
CA SER A 421 8.20 16.33 -20.07
C SER A 421 9.53 15.65 -20.38
N TYR A 422 10.36 15.47 -19.36
CA TYR A 422 11.53 14.59 -19.42
C TYR A 422 11.09 13.13 -19.27
N GLY A 423 11.57 12.26 -20.16
CA GLY A 423 11.23 10.84 -20.15
C GLY A 423 11.95 10.08 -19.04
N ALA A 424 11.25 9.13 -18.42
CA ALA A 424 11.79 8.39 -17.28
C ALA A 424 12.59 7.13 -17.67
N VAL A 425 12.54 6.77 -18.95
CA VAL A 425 13.39 5.73 -19.55
C VAL A 425 14.49 6.44 -20.31
N GLN A 426 15.75 6.18 -19.98
CA GLN A 426 16.89 6.84 -20.62
C GLN A 426 17.99 5.82 -20.97
N SER A 427 19.06 6.29 -21.61
CA SER A 427 20.18 5.43 -21.99
C SER A 427 20.99 4.99 -20.76
N ARG A 428 21.35 3.71 -20.70
CA ARG A 428 22.39 3.17 -19.81
C ARG A 428 23.82 3.56 -20.23
N GLY A 429 23.95 4.26 -21.37
CA GLY A 429 25.22 4.73 -21.92
C GLY A 429 26.20 3.60 -22.16
N ARG A 430 27.28 3.57 -21.38
CA ARG A 430 28.37 2.60 -21.52
C ARG A 430 28.20 1.35 -20.61
N ASN A 431 27.16 1.30 -19.79
CA ASN A 431 26.91 0.17 -18.89
C ASN A 431 26.54 -1.08 -19.68
N ARG A 432 27.07 -2.24 -19.24
CA ARG A 432 26.77 -3.53 -19.85
C ARG A 432 25.37 -4.02 -19.45
N GLN A 433 25.00 -3.82 -18.19
CA GLN A 433 23.69 -4.11 -17.64
C GLN A 433 22.73 -2.94 -17.85
N ASP A 434 21.45 -3.25 -18.05
CA ASP A 434 20.37 -2.30 -17.77
C ASP A 434 20.32 -1.97 -16.27
N ILE A 435 19.67 -0.87 -15.91
CA ILE A 435 19.37 -0.53 -14.52
C ILE A 435 17.87 -0.29 -14.39
N LEU A 436 17.22 -1.11 -13.55
CA LEU A 436 15.80 -0.99 -13.20
C LEU A 436 15.71 -0.19 -11.91
N GLY A 437 15.75 1.14 -12.05
CA GLY A 437 15.68 2.10 -10.96
C GLY A 437 14.32 2.15 -10.24
N ASP A 438 14.23 2.97 -9.19
CA ASP A 438 13.01 3.25 -8.40
C ASP A 438 11.78 3.56 -9.26
N TYR A 439 11.98 4.23 -10.39
CA TYR A 439 10.92 4.57 -11.32
C TYR A 439 10.39 3.36 -12.12
N ALA A 440 10.84 2.12 -11.86
CA ALA A 440 10.24 0.87 -12.38
C ALA A 440 8.82 0.56 -11.81
N LYS A 441 8.02 1.61 -11.59
CA LYS A 441 6.72 1.64 -10.92
C LYS A 441 5.59 1.03 -11.76
N CYS A 442 5.43 -0.29 -11.74
CA CYS A 442 4.08 -0.87 -11.73
C CYS A 442 3.95 -2.34 -11.32
N ILE A 443 3.18 -2.58 -10.25
CA ILE A 443 2.47 -3.84 -9.98
C ILE A 443 1.04 -3.56 -9.49
N ARG A 444 0.88 -2.69 -8.47
CA ARG A 444 -0.37 -2.62 -7.66
C ARG A 444 -1.59 -1.94 -8.32
N LYS A 445 -1.42 -0.91 -9.16
CA LYS A 445 -2.54 -0.01 -9.53
C LYS A 445 -3.61 -0.61 -10.48
N TYR A 446 -3.29 -1.67 -11.22
CA TYR A 446 -4.21 -2.26 -12.22
C TYR A 446 -4.28 -3.80 -12.18
N ARG A 447 -3.97 -4.43 -11.03
CA ARG A 447 -4.00 -5.90 -10.86
C ARG A 447 -3.20 -6.66 -11.94
N ILE A 448 -2.01 -6.15 -12.29
CA ILE A 448 -1.14 -6.77 -13.31
C ILE A 448 -0.43 -7.98 -12.70
N GLY A 449 -0.95 -9.18 -12.95
CA GLY A 449 -0.17 -10.41 -12.77
C GLY A 449 0.91 -10.55 -13.84
N ALA A 450 2.03 -11.19 -13.51
CA ALA A 450 2.93 -11.68 -14.55
C ALA A 450 2.17 -12.70 -15.41
N THR A 451 2.22 -12.55 -16.73
CA THR A 451 1.70 -13.59 -17.62
C THR A 451 2.62 -14.80 -17.55
N ASP A 452 2.12 -15.91 -17.00
CA ASP A 452 2.65 -17.21 -17.41
C ASP A 452 2.50 -17.35 -18.93
N HIS A 453 3.41 -18.13 -19.53
CA HIS A 453 3.56 -18.37 -20.98
C HIS A 453 4.23 -17.24 -21.81
N THR A 454 5.53 -17.40 -22.04
CA THR A 454 6.12 -17.28 -23.39
C THR A 454 6.70 -18.67 -23.75
N PRO A 455 6.74 -19.12 -25.02
CA PRO A 455 6.86 -18.31 -26.24
C PRO A 455 5.80 -18.57 -27.33
N PHE A 456 5.14 -17.50 -27.80
CA PHE A 456 4.11 -17.47 -28.86
C PHE A 456 2.82 -18.28 -28.53
N PHE A 457 1.60 -17.87 -28.88
CA PHE A 457 1.10 -16.84 -29.80
C PHE A 457 0.11 -15.90 -29.11
N PHE A 458 -0.17 -14.74 -29.73
CA PHE A 458 -1.36 -13.93 -29.45
C PHE A 458 -2.29 -13.96 -30.68
N ASP A 459 -3.59 -14.10 -30.44
CA ASP A 459 -4.64 -13.64 -31.36
C ASP A 459 -5.56 -12.69 -30.57
N GLN A 460 -5.96 -11.57 -31.19
CA GLN A 460 -6.86 -10.61 -30.58
C GLN A 460 -8.07 -10.38 -31.48
N HIS A 461 -9.25 -10.40 -30.83
CA HIS A 461 -10.58 -9.93 -31.25
C HIS A 461 -11.61 -11.01 -31.65
N ARG A 462 -12.51 -11.33 -30.70
CA ARG A 462 -13.89 -10.78 -30.70
C ARG A 462 -14.73 -11.24 -29.49
N ALA A 463 -15.85 -10.55 -29.27
CA ALA A 463 -16.87 -10.93 -28.30
C ALA A 463 -17.63 -12.19 -28.72
N CYS A 464 -18.35 -12.77 -27.76
CA CYS A 464 -18.93 -14.12 -27.78
C CYS A 464 -19.80 -14.47 -29.01
N VAL A 465 -19.48 -15.58 -29.67
CA VAL A 465 -20.48 -16.57 -30.15
C VAL A 465 -19.88 -17.98 -29.98
N CYS A 466 -20.56 -18.87 -29.27
CA CYS A 466 -20.16 -20.27 -29.15
C CYS A 466 -20.56 -21.05 -30.41
N HIS A 467 -19.65 -21.79 -31.04
CA HIS A 467 -20.00 -22.97 -31.85
C HIS A 467 -18.89 -24.02 -31.92
N HIS A 468 -19.08 -25.11 -31.17
CA HIS A 468 -18.42 -26.38 -31.45
C HIS A 468 -19.18 -27.09 -32.58
N LYS A 469 -18.54 -27.41 -33.71
CA LYS A 469 -18.65 -28.72 -34.38
C LYS A 469 -17.69 -28.91 -35.54
N ARG A 470 -17.42 -30.19 -35.83
CA ARG A 470 -16.59 -30.69 -36.94
C ARG A 470 -17.30 -30.47 -38.30
N PRO A 471 -16.57 -30.43 -39.43
CA PRO A 471 -17.20 -30.41 -40.75
C PRO A 471 -18.02 -31.70 -40.99
N GLY A 472 -19.25 -31.55 -41.49
CA GLY A 472 -20.13 -32.69 -41.78
C GLY A 472 -21.53 -32.32 -42.26
N THR A 473 -21.71 -32.31 -43.59
CA THR A 473 -22.98 -32.48 -44.35
C THR A 473 -24.21 -31.60 -44.05
N THR A 474 -24.72 -30.98 -45.10
CA THR A 474 -25.91 -30.12 -45.15
C THR A 474 -27.24 -30.88 -45.09
N THR A 475 -28.21 -30.43 -44.30
CA THR A 475 -29.63 -30.28 -44.72
C THR A 475 -30.40 -29.42 -43.70
N ALA A 476 -31.50 -28.82 -44.14
CA ALA A 476 -32.41 -28.03 -43.29
C ALA A 476 -33.85 -28.45 -43.57
N LEU A 477 -34.75 -28.40 -42.55
CA LEU A 477 -36.21 -28.30 -42.74
C LEU A 477 -36.99 -28.05 -41.42
N SER A 478 -38.02 -27.20 -41.53
CA SER A 478 -39.32 -27.16 -40.80
C SER A 478 -39.44 -27.19 -39.25
N ASN A 479 -39.99 -26.08 -38.74
CA ASN A 479 -40.87 -25.86 -37.57
C ASN A 479 -41.51 -27.07 -36.84
N ILE A 480 -41.43 -27.08 -35.49
CA ILE A 480 -42.52 -27.47 -34.54
C ILE A 480 -42.38 -26.59 -33.26
N PRO A 481 -43.46 -26.07 -32.65
CA PRO A 481 -43.42 -25.34 -31.36
C PRO A 481 -43.66 -26.25 -30.13
N GLY A 482 -43.05 -25.95 -28.98
CA GLY A 482 -43.35 -26.64 -27.71
C GLY A 482 -42.50 -26.17 -26.51
N ASN A 483 -43.08 -26.21 -25.31
CA ASN A 483 -42.42 -25.82 -24.05
C ASN A 483 -41.38 -26.86 -23.58
N ILE A 484 -40.17 -26.41 -23.23
CA ILE A 484 -39.22 -27.18 -22.40
C ILE A 484 -38.61 -26.23 -21.36
N ARG A 485 -38.51 -26.68 -20.09
CA ARG A 485 -37.86 -25.94 -19.00
C ARG A 485 -36.35 -25.93 -19.16
N ILE A 486 -35.70 -24.80 -18.87
CA ILE A 486 -34.24 -24.70 -18.74
C ILE A 486 -33.86 -24.92 -17.26
N PRO A 487 -33.04 -25.92 -16.90
CA PRO A 487 -32.38 -25.99 -15.60
C PRO A 487 -31.10 -25.14 -15.64
N SER A 488 -31.04 -24.09 -14.81
CA SER A 488 -29.83 -23.30 -14.62
C SER A 488 -28.86 -24.01 -13.66
N ILE A 489 -27.77 -24.58 -14.19
CA ILE A 489 -26.63 -25.06 -13.41
C ILE A 489 -25.33 -24.64 -14.10
N GLU A 490 -24.86 -23.42 -13.82
CA GLU A 490 -23.42 -23.16 -13.82
C GLU A 490 -22.87 -23.66 -12.48
N LYS A 491 -21.74 -24.37 -12.49
CA LYS A 491 -21.18 -24.99 -11.28
C LYS A 491 -20.22 -24.02 -10.58
N ASP A 492 -20.59 -23.56 -9.39
CA ASP A 492 -19.75 -22.75 -8.51
C ASP A 492 -18.45 -23.51 -8.14
N PRO A 493 -17.24 -22.95 -8.36
CA PRO A 493 -15.96 -23.62 -8.09
C PRO A 493 -15.73 -24.12 -6.66
N VAL A 494 -16.54 -23.69 -5.68
CA VAL A 494 -16.44 -24.15 -4.28
C VAL A 494 -16.81 -25.64 -4.14
N ASN A 495 -17.68 -26.19 -4.98
CA ASN A 495 -18.08 -27.62 -4.95
C ASN A 495 -17.26 -28.46 -5.95
N GLN A 496 -15.93 -28.34 -5.93
CA GLN A 496 -15.03 -29.07 -6.84
C GLN A 496 -14.22 -30.22 -6.22
N ASP A 497 -14.69 -30.81 -5.12
CA ASP A 497 -14.54 -32.26 -4.92
C ASP A 497 -15.71 -32.85 -4.10
N PRO A 498 -16.43 -33.88 -4.58
CA PRO A 498 -17.40 -34.60 -3.77
C PRO A 498 -16.79 -35.55 -2.72
N ASP A 499 -15.49 -35.88 -2.84
CA ASP A 499 -14.82 -36.93 -2.05
C ASP A 499 -13.91 -36.38 -0.92
N ASP A 500 -13.83 -35.06 -0.68
CA ASP A 500 -12.96 -34.48 0.36
C ASP A 500 -13.54 -34.46 1.78
N GLY A 501 -14.87 -34.53 1.92
CA GLY A 501 -15.59 -34.56 3.20
C GLY A 501 -15.64 -33.23 3.95
N MET A 502 -15.55 -32.09 3.26
CA MET A 502 -15.37 -30.76 3.88
C MET A 502 -16.66 -29.92 3.91
N THR A 503 -17.27 -29.76 5.09
CA THR A 503 -18.49 -28.96 5.30
C THR A 503 -18.34 -27.49 4.90
N VAL A 504 -19.25 -26.97 4.06
CA VAL A 504 -19.37 -25.52 3.77
C VAL A 504 -20.81 -25.08 4.05
N VAL A 505 -20.98 -24.11 4.96
CA VAL A 505 -22.27 -23.49 5.28
C VAL A 505 -22.34 -22.14 4.58
N ARG A 506 -23.28 -21.92 3.68
CA ARG A 506 -23.42 -20.61 3.01
C ARG A 506 -24.02 -19.58 3.97
N ALA A 507 -23.40 -18.41 4.00
CA ALA A 507 -23.91 -17.23 4.66
C ALA A 507 -24.51 -16.33 3.60
N ASN A 508 -25.79 -15.99 3.76
CA ASN A 508 -26.52 -15.14 2.83
C ASN A 508 -26.44 -13.68 3.31
N ASP A 509 -26.29 -12.73 2.38
CA ASP A 509 -26.42 -11.30 2.68
C ASP A 509 -27.88 -10.97 3.04
N ILE A 510 -28.10 -10.45 4.23
CA ILE A 510 -29.40 -9.96 4.69
C ILE A 510 -29.34 -8.45 4.88
N GLN A 511 -30.33 -7.76 4.30
CA GLN A 511 -30.51 -6.31 4.35
C GLN A 511 -29.27 -5.48 3.90
N SER A 512 -28.50 -5.95 2.92
CA SER A 512 -27.37 -5.24 2.26
C SER A 512 -26.16 -5.04 3.16
N ASP A 513 -25.43 -6.14 3.40
CA ASP A 513 -24.31 -6.26 4.34
C ASP A 513 -24.69 -5.98 5.82
N THR A 514 -25.96 -6.14 6.23
CA THR A 514 -26.42 -5.76 7.60
C THR A 514 -26.29 -6.90 8.63
N GLU A 515 -26.68 -8.13 8.27
CA GLU A 515 -26.47 -9.37 9.03
C GLU A 515 -26.17 -10.52 8.05
N TYR A 516 -25.53 -11.63 8.47
CA TYR A 516 -25.07 -12.71 7.58
C TYR A 516 -25.61 -14.09 7.98
N ALA A 517 -26.89 -14.31 7.71
CA ALA A 517 -27.61 -15.48 8.20
C ALA A 517 -27.34 -16.78 7.42
N CYS A 518 -27.26 -17.89 8.15
CA CYS A 518 -26.94 -19.23 7.68
C CYS A 518 -28.09 -20.24 7.94
N PRO A 519 -28.31 -21.24 7.07
CA PRO A 519 -29.38 -22.21 7.26
C PRO A 519 -29.01 -23.28 8.31
N VAL A 520 -29.84 -23.41 9.35
CA VAL A 520 -29.72 -24.42 10.42
C VAL A 520 -31.01 -25.22 10.54
N THR A 521 -30.91 -26.55 10.54
CA THR A 521 -32.09 -27.44 10.63
C THR A 521 -32.23 -27.98 12.05
N ILE A 522 -33.42 -27.86 12.64
CA ILE A 522 -33.69 -28.20 14.05
C ILE A 522 -34.80 -29.25 14.14
N GLY A 523 -34.53 -30.33 14.87
CA GLY A 523 -35.50 -31.35 15.27
C GLY A 523 -35.75 -32.47 14.28
N THR A 524 -36.73 -33.33 14.61
CA THR A 524 -37.04 -34.57 13.86
C THR A 524 -38.56 -34.77 13.71
N PRO A 525 -39.20 -34.49 12.55
CA PRO A 525 -38.59 -33.99 11.32
C PRO A 525 -38.05 -32.56 11.49
N GLY A 526 -36.96 -32.27 10.80
CA GLY A 526 -36.30 -30.98 10.88
C GLY A 526 -37.13 -29.85 10.27
N VAL A 527 -37.06 -28.68 10.89
CA VAL A 527 -37.43 -27.39 10.28
C VAL A 527 -36.15 -26.58 10.12
N THR A 528 -35.92 -26.01 8.93
CA THR A 528 -34.76 -25.17 8.65
C THR A 528 -35.11 -23.71 8.94
N LEU A 529 -34.29 -23.07 9.78
CA LEU A 529 -34.35 -21.66 10.14
C LEU A 529 -33.11 -20.96 9.56
N THR A 530 -33.22 -19.66 9.30
CA THR A 530 -32.17 -18.81 8.73
C THR A 530 -31.58 -17.97 9.87
N LEU A 531 -30.50 -18.44 10.50
CA LEU A 531 -30.00 -17.91 11.77
C LEU A 531 -28.73 -17.08 11.55
N ASP A 532 -28.64 -15.93 12.19
CA ASP A 532 -27.41 -15.14 12.23
C ASP A 532 -26.33 -15.86 13.06
N PHE A 533 -25.07 -15.80 12.63
CA PHE A 533 -23.95 -16.57 13.21
C PHE A 533 -22.98 -15.62 13.90
N ASP A 534 -23.13 -15.50 15.21
CA ASP A 534 -22.62 -14.39 16.03
C ASP A 534 -21.42 -14.80 16.91
N THR A 535 -20.22 -14.24 16.66
CA THR A 535 -19.03 -14.51 17.50
C THR A 535 -18.93 -13.61 18.75
N GLY A 536 -19.80 -12.61 18.91
CA GLY A 536 -19.94 -11.77 20.09
C GLY A 536 -20.74 -12.40 21.24
N SER A 537 -21.69 -13.31 20.95
CA SER A 537 -22.48 -14.05 21.97
C SER A 537 -22.27 -15.58 21.97
N SER A 538 -22.92 -16.28 22.90
CA SER A 538 -22.75 -17.73 23.14
C SER A 538 -24.09 -18.44 23.42
N ASP A 539 -25.18 -17.91 22.91
CA ASP A 539 -26.54 -18.39 23.14
C ASP A 539 -27.10 -18.88 21.80
N PHE A 540 -27.82 -20.01 21.80
CA PHE A 540 -28.39 -20.58 20.56
C PHE A 540 -29.90 -20.47 20.60
N TRP A 541 -30.40 -19.30 20.22
CA TRP A 541 -31.81 -18.97 20.37
C TRP A 541 -32.54 -18.83 19.04
N VAL A 542 -33.83 -19.20 19.05
CA VAL A 542 -34.65 -19.22 17.84
C VAL A 542 -36.06 -18.71 18.05
N TRP A 543 -36.62 -18.12 16.99
CA TRP A 543 -38.04 -17.83 16.89
C TRP A 543 -38.85 -19.13 17.09
N SER A 544 -39.77 -19.09 18.06
CA SER A 544 -40.48 -20.30 18.50
C SER A 544 -41.99 -20.15 18.43
N SER A 545 -42.70 -21.28 18.37
CA SER A 545 -44.16 -21.31 18.52
C SER A 545 -44.68 -20.98 19.92
N GLU A 546 -43.79 -20.68 20.89
CA GLU A 546 -44.16 -20.20 22.22
C GLU A 546 -44.10 -18.66 22.32
N PHE A 547 -43.49 -17.97 21.34
CA PHE A 547 -43.57 -16.53 21.18
C PHE A 547 -44.97 -16.08 20.72
N ARG A 548 -45.50 -15.01 21.32
CA ARG A 548 -46.87 -14.50 21.07
C ARG A 548 -46.92 -13.43 19.98
N ALA A 549 -46.45 -13.77 18.80
CA ALA A 549 -46.55 -12.91 17.62
C ALA A 549 -47.99 -12.81 17.05
N SER A 550 -48.30 -11.67 16.43
CA SER A 550 -49.42 -11.58 15.47
C SER A 550 -49.06 -12.24 14.14
N ARG A 551 -50.06 -12.56 13.30
CA ARG A 551 -49.82 -13.19 11.99
C ARG A 551 -48.94 -12.37 11.05
N ALA A 552 -48.99 -11.04 11.15
CA ALA A 552 -48.15 -10.16 10.32
C ALA A 552 -46.68 -10.14 10.79
N GLN A 553 -46.42 -10.31 12.08
CA GLN A 553 -45.05 -10.44 12.62
C GLN A 553 -44.42 -11.81 12.29
N LEU A 554 -45.23 -12.80 11.89
CA LEU A 554 -44.76 -14.12 11.42
C LEU A 554 -44.66 -14.22 9.89
N GLU A 555 -44.86 -13.12 9.16
CA GLU A 555 -44.89 -13.13 7.69
C GLU A 555 -43.49 -12.94 7.11
N GLY A 556 -42.78 -14.06 6.91
CA GLY A 556 -41.43 -14.13 6.36
C GLY A 556 -40.57 -15.16 7.08
N HIS A 557 -40.69 -15.21 8.41
CA HIS A 557 -39.88 -16.04 9.30
C HIS A 557 -40.29 -17.52 9.35
N GLN A 558 -39.31 -18.38 9.63
CA GLN A 558 -39.53 -19.77 10.04
C GLN A 558 -39.52 -19.88 11.57
N ILE A 559 -40.45 -20.67 12.13
CA ILE A 559 -40.57 -20.87 13.58
C ILE A 559 -40.34 -22.33 13.98
N TYR A 560 -39.48 -22.53 14.98
CA TYR A 560 -39.29 -23.83 15.61
C TYR A 560 -40.45 -24.16 16.57
N ASN A 561 -40.89 -25.41 16.57
CA ASN A 561 -41.92 -25.91 17.48
C ASN A 561 -41.44 -27.22 18.11
N PRO A 562 -40.94 -27.20 19.36
CA PRO A 562 -40.38 -28.41 20.00
C PRO A 562 -41.38 -29.55 20.11
N ARG A 563 -42.69 -29.25 20.22
CA ARG A 563 -43.76 -30.26 20.33
C ARG A 563 -44.03 -31.02 19.02
N LYS A 564 -43.43 -30.59 17.91
CA LYS A 564 -43.46 -31.32 16.62
C LYS A 564 -42.21 -32.19 16.40
N SER A 565 -41.15 -31.99 17.17
CA SER A 565 -39.92 -32.76 17.09
C SER A 565 -39.99 -34.03 17.95
N ARG A 566 -39.53 -35.15 17.40
CA ARG A 566 -39.38 -36.44 18.10
C ARG A 566 -38.06 -36.55 18.86
N THR A 567 -37.14 -35.59 18.68
CA THR A 567 -35.83 -35.55 19.33
C THR A 567 -35.70 -34.42 20.36
N ALA A 568 -36.75 -33.60 20.51
CA ALA A 568 -36.82 -32.59 21.56
C ALA A 568 -37.03 -33.24 22.94
N GLU A 569 -36.12 -32.95 23.86
CA GLU A 569 -36.21 -33.25 25.28
C GLU A 569 -36.39 -31.94 26.06
N SER A 570 -37.35 -31.90 26.99
CA SER A 570 -37.54 -30.72 27.83
C SER A 570 -36.34 -30.56 28.78
N LEU A 571 -35.81 -29.35 28.92
CA LEU A 571 -34.86 -29.00 29.97
C LEU A 571 -35.62 -28.20 31.06
N PRO A 572 -36.28 -28.89 32.03
CA PRO A 572 -37.10 -28.21 33.03
C PRO A 572 -36.28 -27.25 33.88
N ASP A 573 -36.94 -26.20 34.36
CA ASP A 573 -36.38 -25.11 35.17
C ASP A 573 -35.23 -24.31 34.52
N ALA A 574 -34.86 -24.61 33.27
CA ALA A 574 -33.88 -23.86 32.50
C ALA A 574 -34.52 -22.70 31.73
N THR A 575 -34.02 -21.49 31.99
CA THR A 575 -34.45 -20.24 31.35
C THR A 575 -33.26 -19.41 30.89
N TRP A 576 -33.49 -18.54 29.92
CA TRP A 576 -32.47 -17.68 29.32
C TRP A 576 -33.01 -16.26 29.14
N LYS A 577 -32.11 -15.27 29.19
CA LYS A 577 -32.43 -13.86 28.88
C LYS A 577 -31.17 -13.12 28.50
N ILE A 578 -31.13 -12.63 27.26
CA ILE A 578 -30.02 -11.88 26.68
C ILE A 578 -30.42 -10.44 26.37
N SER A 579 -29.44 -9.54 26.36
CA SER A 579 -29.56 -8.18 25.83
C SER A 579 -28.26 -7.86 25.10
N TYR A 580 -28.38 -7.36 23.87
CA TYR A 580 -27.26 -7.11 22.97
C TYR A 580 -26.78 -5.65 23.05
N GLY A 581 -25.66 -5.36 22.38
CA GLY A 581 -24.99 -4.05 22.44
C GLY A 581 -25.78 -2.91 21.78
N ASP A 582 -26.71 -3.23 20.88
CA ASP A 582 -27.65 -2.30 20.25
C ASP A 582 -28.86 -1.95 21.14
N GLY A 583 -29.07 -2.71 22.22
CA GLY A 583 -30.23 -2.61 23.12
C GLY A 583 -31.36 -3.61 22.84
N SER A 584 -31.26 -4.42 21.78
CA SER A 584 -32.22 -5.49 21.51
C SER A 584 -32.16 -6.58 22.59
N HIS A 585 -33.25 -7.32 22.78
CA HIS A 585 -33.32 -8.36 23.81
C HIS A 585 -34.26 -9.51 23.47
N ALA A 586 -33.94 -10.69 23.98
CA ALA A 586 -34.75 -11.90 23.84
C ALA A 586 -34.73 -12.73 25.13
N SER A 587 -35.81 -13.47 25.40
CA SER A 587 -35.87 -14.37 26.57
C SER A 587 -36.87 -15.53 26.41
N GLY A 588 -36.69 -16.57 27.23
CA GLY A 588 -37.61 -17.71 27.26
C GLY A 588 -37.10 -18.92 28.04
N ASN A 589 -37.53 -20.10 27.59
CA ASN A 589 -37.20 -21.43 28.12
C ASN A 589 -36.21 -22.16 27.21
N VAL A 590 -35.69 -23.31 27.68
CA VAL A 590 -34.71 -24.12 26.94
C VAL A 590 -35.23 -25.53 26.71
N VAL A 591 -34.93 -26.10 25.55
CA VAL A 591 -35.09 -27.53 25.24
C VAL A 591 -33.76 -28.09 24.73
N LEU A 592 -33.53 -29.40 24.85
CA LEU A 592 -32.45 -30.06 24.12
C LEU A 592 -33.03 -30.65 22.83
N ASP A 593 -32.41 -30.46 21.67
CA ASP A 593 -32.80 -31.18 20.44
C ASP A 593 -31.56 -31.50 19.59
N THR A 594 -31.76 -32.23 18.50
CA THR A 594 -30.78 -32.45 17.43
C THR A 594 -30.85 -31.29 16.45
N ILE A 595 -29.69 -30.73 16.10
CA ILE A 595 -29.56 -29.71 15.05
C ILE A 595 -28.59 -30.15 13.97
N THR A 596 -28.71 -29.58 12.77
CA THR A 596 -27.85 -29.87 11.62
C THR A 596 -27.42 -28.57 10.95
N ILE A 597 -26.11 -28.41 10.80
CA ILE A 597 -25.41 -27.24 10.28
C ILE A 597 -24.56 -27.73 9.09
N GLY A 598 -24.97 -27.41 7.86
CA GLY A 598 -24.45 -28.11 6.68
C GLY A 598 -24.82 -29.58 6.73
N ASP A 599 -23.83 -30.47 6.81
CA ASP A 599 -23.96 -31.91 7.04
C ASP A 599 -23.63 -32.34 8.49
N ILE A 600 -23.13 -31.42 9.33
CA ILE A 600 -22.76 -31.70 10.72
C ILE A 600 -24.02 -31.78 11.60
N THR A 601 -24.34 -32.96 12.13
CA THR A 601 -25.50 -33.20 13.01
C THR A 601 -25.09 -33.27 14.48
N ILE A 602 -25.36 -32.21 15.24
CA ILE A 602 -25.15 -32.12 16.69
C ILE A 602 -26.36 -32.69 17.42
N LYS A 603 -26.16 -33.57 18.42
CA LYS A 603 -27.23 -34.12 19.25
C LYS A 603 -27.31 -33.40 20.59
N LYS A 604 -28.53 -33.23 21.11
CA LYS A 604 -28.80 -32.60 22.43
C LYS A 604 -28.15 -31.21 22.58
N GLN A 605 -28.14 -30.42 21.50
CA GLN A 605 -27.85 -29.00 21.60
C GLN A 605 -28.98 -28.35 22.43
N ALA A 606 -28.60 -27.48 23.37
CA ALA A 606 -29.56 -26.60 24.02
C ALA A 606 -30.07 -25.57 23.01
N VAL A 607 -31.37 -25.59 22.75
CA VAL A 607 -32.11 -24.69 21.87
C VAL A 607 -32.94 -23.76 22.76
N GLU A 608 -32.59 -22.49 22.72
CA GLU A 608 -33.15 -21.44 23.56
C GLU A 608 -34.39 -20.87 22.85
N VAL A 609 -35.57 -21.35 23.24
CA VAL A 609 -36.81 -21.04 22.53
C VAL A 609 -37.38 -19.70 23.00
N ALA A 610 -37.50 -18.75 22.08
CA ALA A 610 -37.98 -17.40 22.41
C ALA A 610 -39.45 -17.40 22.82
N GLN A 611 -39.74 -16.72 23.92
CA GLN A 611 -41.08 -16.38 24.41
C GLN A 611 -41.31 -14.86 24.44
N GLU A 612 -40.24 -14.07 24.49
CA GLU A 612 -40.17 -12.61 24.39
C GLU A 612 -39.08 -12.22 23.37
N LEU A 613 -39.38 -11.28 22.48
CA LEU A 613 -38.45 -10.66 21.53
C LEU A 613 -38.67 -9.14 21.57
N SER A 614 -37.61 -8.35 21.47
CA SER A 614 -37.70 -6.90 21.29
C SER A 614 -38.07 -6.51 19.86
N ASP A 615 -38.49 -5.26 19.71
CA ASP A 615 -39.02 -4.67 18.47
C ASP A 615 -38.02 -4.70 17.30
N GLU A 616 -36.72 -4.83 17.60
CA GLU A 616 -35.59 -4.88 16.67
C GLU A 616 -35.55 -6.22 15.93
N PHE A 617 -35.63 -7.33 16.66
CA PHE A 617 -35.72 -8.67 16.05
C PHE A 617 -36.99 -8.81 15.21
N LEU A 618 -38.09 -8.15 15.60
CA LEU A 618 -39.35 -8.12 14.83
C LEU A 618 -39.27 -7.27 13.54
N ARG A 619 -38.10 -6.71 13.23
CA ARG A 619 -37.75 -5.99 11.98
C ARG A 619 -36.49 -6.56 11.30
N GLY A 620 -35.81 -7.54 11.91
CA GLY A 620 -34.66 -8.24 11.33
C GLY A 620 -35.05 -9.20 10.21
N GLY A 621 -34.06 -9.78 9.53
CA GLY A 621 -34.27 -10.82 8.53
C GLY A 621 -33.99 -12.25 9.01
N SER A 622 -33.32 -12.43 10.15
CA SER A 622 -33.01 -13.74 10.73
C SER A 622 -34.13 -14.32 11.62
N ASP A 623 -34.17 -15.66 11.68
CA ASP A 623 -35.06 -16.47 12.50
C ASP A 623 -34.51 -16.75 13.92
N GLY A 624 -33.46 -16.02 14.34
CA GLY A 624 -32.72 -16.19 15.59
C GLY A 624 -31.20 -16.19 15.40
N LEU A 625 -30.45 -16.41 16.48
CA LEU A 625 -28.99 -16.32 16.50
C LEU A 625 -28.31 -17.64 16.94
N LEU A 626 -27.11 -17.85 16.44
CA LEU A 626 -26.20 -18.93 16.82
C LEU A 626 -24.88 -18.36 17.35
N GLY A 627 -24.78 -18.31 18.68
CA GLY A 627 -23.57 -17.88 19.39
C GLY A 627 -22.37 -18.81 19.18
N LEU A 628 -21.28 -18.24 18.68
CA LEU A 628 -19.99 -18.85 18.38
C LEU A 628 -18.86 -18.34 19.29
N GLY A 629 -19.17 -17.48 20.27
CA GLY A 629 -18.31 -17.11 21.38
C GLY A 629 -18.00 -18.28 22.34
N PHE A 630 -17.40 -17.97 23.49
CA PHE A 630 -17.10 -18.98 24.52
C PHE A 630 -18.27 -19.09 25.52
N PRO A 631 -18.64 -20.29 26.02
CA PRO A 631 -19.83 -20.47 26.88
C PRO A 631 -19.78 -19.76 28.24
N LYS A 632 -18.72 -19.02 28.56
CA LYS A 632 -18.66 -18.10 29.70
C LYS A 632 -19.74 -17.00 29.61
N LEU A 633 -20.15 -16.63 28.39
CA LEU A 633 -21.21 -15.65 28.15
C LEU A 633 -22.62 -16.22 28.31
N ASN A 634 -22.82 -17.52 28.01
CA ASN A 634 -24.14 -18.12 27.82
C ASN A 634 -25.08 -17.80 29.00
N THR A 635 -26.28 -17.31 28.68
CA THR A 635 -27.20 -16.71 29.66
C THR A 635 -28.08 -17.72 30.39
N VAL A 636 -28.07 -18.99 29.97
CA VAL A 636 -28.95 -20.03 30.54
C VAL A 636 -28.68 -20.23 32.04
N GLN A 637 -29.75 -20.14 32.82
CA GLN A 637 -29.78 -20.39 34.26
C GLN A 637 -30.69 -21.58 34.57
N PRO A 638 -30.47 -22.33 35.66
CA PRO A 638 -29.39 -22.17 36.64
C PRO A 638 -28.02 -22.68 36.16
N HIS A 639 -27.94 -23.31 34.99
CA HIS A 639 -26.75 -23.95 34.46
C HIS A 639 -26.52 -23.55 33.00
N ARG A 640 -25.39 -22.86 32.74
CA ARG A 640 -24.97 -22.47 31.39
C ARG A 640 -24.87 -23.69 30.47
N GLN A 641 -25.29 -23.50 29.23
CA GLN A 641 -25.23 -24.50 28.18
C GLN A 641 -23.99 -24.30 27.30
N LYS A 642 -23.74 -25.28 26.42
CA LYS A 642 -22.60 -25.26 25.49
C LYS A 642 -23.03 -24.71 24.14
N THR A 643 -22.16 -23.91 23.52
CA THR A 643 -22.37 -23.45 22.15
C THR A 643 -22.32 -24.62 21.16
N PRO A 644 -22.95 -24.51 19.98
CA PRO A 644 -22.89 -25.55 18.96
C PRO A 644 -21.46 -25.94 18.60
N MET A 645 -20.52 -24.99 18.51
CA MET A 645 -19.11 -25.27 18.25
C MET A 645 -18.48 -26.19 19.31
N GLN A 646 -18.75 -25.97 20.61
CA GLN A 646 -18.25 -26.87 21.65
C GLN A 646 -18.88 -28.26 21.56
N ASN A 647 -20.19 -28.34 21.28
CA ASN A 647 -20.85 -29.63 21.11
C ASN A 647 -20.35 -30.37 19.85
N MET A 648 -19.93 -29.68 18.79
CA MET A 648 -19.22 -30.31 17.67
C MET A 648 -17.90 -30.96 18.11
N VAL A 649 -17.09 -30.24 18.88
CA VAL A 649 -15.78 -30.71 19.36
C VAL A 649 -15.94 -31.90 20.32
N GLU A 650 -16.81 -31.79 21.33
CA GLU A 650 -17.01 -32.86 22.32
C GLU A 650 -17.65 -34.12 21.75
N GLN A 651 -18.52 -33.98 20.73
CA GLN A 651 -19.14 -35.13 20.07
C GLN A 651 -18.25 -35.72 18.95
N GLY A 652 -17.05 -35.17 18.72
CA GLY A 652 -16.09 -35.64 17.71
C GLY A 652 -16.57 -35.42 16.27
N LEU A 653 -17.40 -34.41 16.04
CA LEU A 653 -18.04 -34.11 14.75
C LEU A 653 -17.18 -33.23 13.85
N VAL A 654 -16.14 -32.60 14.40
CA VAL A 654 -15.14 -31.79 13.67
C VAL A 654 -13.75 -32.36 13.89
N LYS A 655 -12.91 -32.29 12.86
CA LYS A 655 -11.54 -32.84 12.87
C LYS A 655 -10.60 -32.01 13.76
N ASP A 656 -10.53 -30.71 13.50
CA ASP A 656 -9.76 -29.75 14.28
C ASP A 656 -10.76 -28.84 15.06
N PRO A 657 -10.43 -28.30 16.26
CA PRO A 657 -11.37 -27.53 17.09
C PRO A 657 -11.54 -26.08 16.60
N ILE A 658 -11.79 -25.91 15.31
CA ILE A 658 -11.76 -24.62 14.61
C ILE A 658 -13.02 -24.40 13.77
N PHE A 659 -13.38 -23.14 13.55
CA PHE A 659 -14.28 -22.73 12.46
C PHE A 659 -13.65 -21.58 11.66
N THR A 660 -14.13 -21.32 10.45
CA THR A 660 -13.64 -20.21 9.61
C THR A 660 -14.77 -19.40 9.02
N VAL A 661 -14.52 -18.12 8.76
CA VAL A 661 -15.49 -17.12 8.31
C VAL A 661 -14.96 -16.37 7.10
N LYS A 662 -15.79 -16.30 6.05
CA LYS A 662 -15.53 -15.52 4.85
C LYS A 662 -16.85 -14.89 4.36
N LEU A 663 -17.13 -13.66 4.79
CA LEU A 663 -18.30 -12.89 4.34
C LEU A 663 -18.00 -12.19 3.01
N ASP A 664 -18.92 -12.17 2.05
CA ASP A 664 -18.76 -11.47 0.75
C ASP A 664 -19.85 -10.41 0.60
N LYS A 665 -19.47 -9.23 0.08
CA LYS A 665 -20.41 -8.15 -0.25
C LYS A 665 -21.46 -8.61 -1.27
N HIS A 666 -22.71 -8.19 -1.08
CA HIS A 666 -23.80 -8.38 -2.06
C HIS A 666 -23.98 -9.84 -2.51
N ASP A 667 -24.12 -10.73 -1.53
CA ASP A 667 -24.44 -12.16 -1.64
C ASP A 667 -23.49 -13.02 -2.52
N SER A 668 -22.26 -12.55 -2.75
CA SER A 668 -21.41 -13.08 -3.85
C SER A 668 -20.45 -14.22 -3.45
N ARG A 669 -20.95 -15.21 -2.68
CA ARG A 669 -20.31 -16.45 -2.12
C ARG A 669 -19.75 -16.35 -0.69
N GLY A 670 -20.51 -15.79 0.25
CA GLY A 670 -20.21 -15.87 1.69
C GLY A 670 -20.33 -17.30 2.25
N PHE A 671 -19.51 -17.67 3.24
CA PHE A 671 -19.65 -18.94 3.97
C PHE A 671 -18.94 -18.99 5.34
N TYR A 672 -19.32 -19.99 6.12
CA TYR A 672 -18.60 -20.53 7.28
C TYR A 672 -18.12 -21.96 6.98
N THR A 673 -17.01 -22.38 7.60
CA THR A 673 -16.57 -23.80 7.63
C THR A 673 -16.32 -24.24 9.06
N PHE A 674 -16.44 -25.54 9.33
CA PHE A 674 -16.21 -26.13 10.65
C PHE A 674 -15.24 -27.31 10.52
N GLY A 675 -14.27 -27.41 11.43
CA GLY A 675 -13.32 -28.52 11.49
C GLY A 675 -12.10 -28.46 10.58
N TYR A 676 -11.99 -27.48 9.69
CA TYR A 676 -10.86 -27.32 8.76
C TYR A 676 -10.71 -25.88 8.22
N ILE A 677 -9.52 -25.56 7.71
CA ILE A 677 -9.22 -24.30 7.01
C ILE A 677 -9.29 -24.53 5.50
N ASN A 678 -10.13 -23.77 4.79
CA ASN A 678 -10.23 -23.84 3.34
C ASN A 678 -9.09 -23.05 2.67
N LYS A 679 -8.08 -23.78 2.18
CA LYS A 679 -6.86 -23.22 1.59
C LYS A 679 -7.06 -22.54 0.23
N ASN A 680 -8.21 -22.74 -0.43
CA ASN A 680 -8.49 -22.17 -1.75
C ASN A 680 -9.05 -20.73 -1.68
N VAL A 681 -9.18 -20.18 -0.47
CA VAL A 681 -9.92 -18.95 -0.17
C VAL A 681 -9.01 -17.74 0.05
N HIS A 682 -7.75 -17.98 0.41
CA HIS A 682 -6.78 -16.95 0.74
C HIS A 682 -5.45 -17.22 -0.02
N SER A 683 -4.94 -16.21 -0.73
CA SER A 683 -3.63 -16.24 -1.38
C SER A 683 -2.51 -15.67 -0.50
N SER A 684 -2.85 -15.28 0.72
CA SER A 684 -2.04 -14.58 1.72
C SER A 684 -1.91 -15.43 3.00
N LYS A 685 -0.85 -15.23 3.76
CA LYS A 685 -0.62 -15.89 5.05
C LYS A 685 -1.69 -15.56 6.09
N LEU A 686 -2.05 -16.57 6.88
CA LEU A 686 -2.81 -16.42 8.12
C LEU A 686 -1.86 -15.96 9.23
N TYR A 687 -2.17 -14.81 9.82
CA TYR A 687 -1.47 -14.23 10.96
C TYR A 687 -2.22 -14.56 12.25
N TRP A 688 -1.55 -15.20 13.21
CA TRP A 688 -2.18 -15.80 14.38
C TRP A 688 -1.97 -14.98 15.65
N ARG A 689 -3.06 -14.63 16.35
CA ARG A 689 -3.03 -13.95 17.64
C ARG A 689 -3.83 -14.73 18.70
N GLU A 690 -3.21 -14.92 19.86
CA GLU A 690 -3.85 -15.50 21.05
C GLU A 690 -5.00 -14.60 21.55
N VAL A 691 -6.08 -15.25 22.03
CA VAL A 691 -7.32 -14.61 22.49
C VAL A 691 -7.26 -14.36 23.98
N ILE A 692 -7.86 -13.25 24.42
CA ILE A 692 -8.02 -12.90 25.84
C ILE A 692 -9.21 -13.67 26.41
N THR A 693 -8.99 -14.92 26.80
CA THR A 693 -10.04 -15.88 27.22
C THR A 693 -10.79 -15.50 28.50
N ASP A 694 -10.34 -14.50 29.24
CA ASP A 694 -10.82 -14.17 30.58
C ASP A 694 -12.22 -13.53 30.64
N ASN A 695 -12.78 -13.08 29.52
CA ASN A 695 -14.14 -12.56 29.45
C ASN A 695 -15.13 -13.51 28.75
N GLY A 696 -14.66 -14.29 27.76
CA GLY A 696 -15.48 -15.18 26.95
C GLY A 696 -15.75 -14.68 25.53
N TRP A 697 -15.13 -13.58 25.12
CA TRP A 697 -15.18 -13.01 23.77
C TRP A 697 -13.99 -13.46 22.92
N TRP A 698 -14.13 -13.35 21.59
CA TRP A 698 -13.01 -13.45 20.65
C TRP A 698 -12.17 -12.16 20.63
N GLU A 699 -11.71 -11.77 21.83
CA GLU A 699 -10.99 -10.53 22.06
C GLU A 699 -9.49 -10.68 21.82
N VAL A 700 -8.90 -9.71 21.12
CA VAL A 700 -7.47 -9.62 20.83
C VAL A 700 -6.92 -8.26 21.20
N VAL A 701 -5.63 -8.21 21.53
CA VAL A 701 -4.87 -6.94 21.63
C VAL A 701 -4.90 -6.23 20.27
N SER A 702 -5.37 -4.98 20.26
CA SER A 702 -5.55 -4.16 19.05
C SER A 702 -4.99 -2.74 19.29
N PRO A 703 -3.65 -2.59 19.33
CA PRO A 703 -3.00 -1.37 19.79
C PRO A 703 -2.87 -0.30 18.71
N TYR A 704 -3.13 -0.61 17.44
CA TYR A 704 -2.93 0.34 16.32
C TYR A 704 -4.20 0.51 15.49
N VAL A 705 -4.40 1.72 15.00
CA VAL A 705 -5.31 2.01 13.88
C VAL A 705 -4.56 2.82 12.83
N ARG A 706 -4.81 2.53 11.55
CA ARG A 706 -4.29 3.28 10.41
C ARG A 706 -5.43 4.11 9.83
N ILE A 707 -5.20 5.42 9.68
CA ILE A 707 -6.10 6.33 8.96
C ILE A 707 -5.27 7.01 7.87
N GLY A 708 -5.54 6.63 6.62
CA GLY A 708 -4.75 7.02 5.45
C GLY A 708 -3.27 6.65 5.59
N SER A 709 -2.40 7.67 5.48
CA SER A 709 -0.95 7.56 5.61
C SER A 709 -0.44 7.61 7.05
N LYS A 710 -1.29 7.77 8.07
CA LYS A 710 -0.86 7.76 9.48
C LYS A 710 -1.30 6.48 10.22
N ILE A 711 -0.43 5.96 11.07
CA ILE A 711 -0.78 5.00 12.13
C ILE A 711 -0.84 5.75 13.45
N TYR A 712 -1.79 5.39 14.29
CA TYR A 712 -1.97 5.90 15.65
C TYR A 712 -1.86 4.72 16.61
N ASN A 713 -0.92 4.79 17.54
CA ASN A 713 -0.90 3.90 18.70
C ASN A 713 -1.99 4.32 19.69
N ARG A 714 -2.66 3.31 20.26
CA ARG A 714 -3.75 3.39 21.24
C ARG A 714 -3.39 2.62 22.52
N GLY A 715 -2.16 2.08 22.57
CA GLY A 715 -1.59 1.33 23.68
C GLY A 715 -1.92 -0.16 23.63
N ARG A 716 -1.02 -1.00 24.18
CA ARG A 716 -1.26 -2.45 24.38
C ARG A 716 -2.49 -2.77 25.26
N SER A 717 -3.02 -1.77 25.96
CA SER A 717 -4.27 -1.84 26.73
C SER A 717 -5.54 -1.71 25.89
N ASN A 718 -5.45 -1.29 24.62
CA ASN A 718 -6.59 -1.32 23.73
C ASN A 718 -6.73 -2.70 23.07
N THR A 719 -7.95 -3.23 23.12
CA THR A 719 -8.32 -4.54 22.61
C THR A 719 -9.57 -4.43 21.72
N ALA A 720 -9.82 -5.46 20.91
CA ALA A 720 -10.96 -5.52 20.02
C ALA A 720 -11.56 -6.94 20.00
N ILE A 721 -12.89 -7.06 19.93
CA ILE A 721 -13.56 -8.32 19.58
C ILE A 721 -13.60 -8.46 18.06
N ILE A 722 -13.36 -9.66 17.55
CA ILE A 722 -13.68 -10.03 16.16
C ILE A 722 -15.08 -10.63 16.16
N ASP A 723 -16.04 -9.91 15.57
CA ASP A 723 -17.47 -10.10 15.83
C ASP A 723 -18.29 -10.15 14.53
N THR A 724 -18.92 -11.29 14.25
CA THR A 724 -19.86 -11.48 13.13
C THR A 724 -21.31 -11.10 13.47
N GLY A 725 -21.64 -10.85 14.74
CA GLY A 725 -22.96 -10.38 15.17
C GLY A 725 -23.10 -8.85 15.20
N THR A 726 -22.04 -8.12 14.83
CA THR A 726 -22.02 -6.66 14.76
C THR A 726 -21.70 -6.20 13.33
N THR A 727 -22.61 -5.46 12.70
CA THR A 727 -22.45 -4.94 11.33
C THR A 727 -21.24 -4.01 11.16
N LEU A 728 -21.07 -3.05 12.09
CA LEU A 728 -20.18 -1.90 11.94
C LEU A 728 -18.84 -2.10 12.67
N ILE A 729 -17.84 -1.26 12.33
CA ILE A 729 -16.63 -1.16 13.14
C ILE A 729 -16.88 -0.13 14.25
N LEU A 730 -16.81 -0.56 15.51
CA LEU A 730 -17.03 0.32 16.67
C LEU A 730 -15.69 0.64 17.35
N MET A 731 -15.35 1.92 17.48
CA MET A 731 -14.05 2.37 18.01
C MET A 731 -14.15 3.43 19.11
N ASP A 732 -13.04 3.69 19.80
CA ASP A 732 -12.97 4.75 20.81
C ASP A 732 -13.17 6.16 20.20
N ASP A 733 -13.78 7.06 20.98
CA ASP A 733 -14.16 8.40 20.50
C ASP A 733 -12.97 9.22 19.96
N GLN A 734 -11.77 9.07 20.52
CA GLN A 734 -10.59 9.79 20.04
C GLN A 734 -10.17 9.30 18.64
N THR A 735 -10.39 8.02 18.32
CA THR A 735 -10.20 7.48 16.97
C THR A 735 -11.30 7.93 16.01
N ILE A 736 -12.54 8.01 16.46
CA ILE A 736 -13.68 8.52 15.68
C ILE A 736 -13.49 10.02 15.34
N GLU A 737 -13.11 10.85 16.31
CA GLU A 737 -12.77 12.26 16.10
C GLU A 737 -11.61 12.42 15.09
N ARG A 738 -10.54 11.63 15.24
CA ARG A 738 -9.39 11.61 14.30
C ARG A 738 -9.81 11.23 12.88
N LEU A 739 -10.78 10.34 12.71
CA LEU A 739 -11.29 9.95 11.40
C LEU A 739 -12.13 11.07 10.77
N TYR A 740 -13.23 11.44 11.41
CA TYR A 740 -14.21 12.32 10.78
C TYR A 740 -13.75 13.77 10.66
N SER A 741 -12.80 14.23 11.48
CA SER A 741 -12.13 15.53 11.29
C SER A 741 -11.31 15.62 9.99
N GLN A 742 -10.96 14.48 9.37
CA GLN A 742 -10.27 14.43 8.06
C GLN A 742 -11.24 14.38 6.87
N ILE A 743 -12.56 14.30 7.09
CA ILE A 743 -13.58 14.14 6.05
C ILE A 743 -14.41 15.42 5.95
N PRO A 744 -14.21 16.29 4.94
CA PRO A 744 -14.89 17.58 4.85
C PRO A 744 -16.42 17.43 4.81
N GLY A 745 -17.10 18.11 5.75
CA GLY A 745 -18.56 18.05 5.89
C GLY A 745 -19.09 16.88 6.73
N ALA A 746 -18.22 15.99 7.23
CA ALA A 746 -18.63 14.98 8.20
C ALA A 746 -19.09 15.60 9.52
N ARG A 747 -20.10 14.99 10.13
CA ARG A 747 -20.69 15.42 11.40
C ARG A 747 -21.41 14.27 12.11
N LEU A 748 -21.44 14.31 13.43
CA LEU A 748 -22.39 13.52 14.21
C LEU A 748 -23.82 14.01 13.89
N ASP A 749 -24.75 13.10 13.65
CA ASP A 749 -26.17 13.41 13.54
C ASP A 749 -26.95 12.80 14.70
N GLY A 750 -27.49 13.65 15.58
CA GLY A 750 -28.22 13.22 16.78
C GLY A 750 -29.62 12.64 16.51
N THR A 751 -30.10 12.62 15.26
CA THR A 751 -31.35 11.94 14.88
C THR A 751 -31.08 10.55 14.31
N LEU A 752 -29.95 10.39 13.59
CA LEU A 752 -29.50 9.08 13.07
C LEU A 752 -28.57 8.32 14.05
N GLY A 753 -28.21 8.94 15.18
CA GLY A 753 -27.43 8.30 16.26
C GLY A 753 -25.94 8.08 15.96
N GLY A 754 -25.42 8.58 14.84
CA GLY A 754 -24.03 8.31 14.41
C GLY A 754 -23.46 9.37 13.47
N TYR A 755 -22.17 9.22 13.15
CA TYR A 755 -21.48 10.07 12.19
C TYR A 755 -21.95 9.80 10.76
N ILE A 756 -22.23 10.89 10.05
CA ILE A 756 -22.56 10.91 8.64
C ILE A 756 -21.61 11.86 7.89
N PHE A 757 -21.38 11.62 6.60
CA PHE A 757 -20.51 12.45 5.76
C PHE A 757 -21.04 12.57 4.32
N PRO A 758 -20.65 13.58 3.53
CA PRO A 758 -21.17 13.74 2.16
C PRO A 758 -20.79 12.54 1.29
N THR A 759 -21.74 11.95 0.55
CA THR A 759 -21.55 10.71 -0.23
C THR A 759 -20.44 10.80 -1.29
N ASN A 760 -20.05 12.01 -1.69
CA ASN A 760 -18.96 12.28 -2.63
C ASN A 760 -17.64 12.75 -1.96
N ALA A 761 -17.53 12.70 -0.63
CA ALA A 761 -16.33 13.09 0.09
C ALA A 761 -15.20 12.08 -0.11
N HIS A 762 -13.96 12.56 -0.07
CA HIS A 762 -12.79 11.67 -0.02
C HIS A 762 -12.62 11.14 1.41
N VAL A 763 -12.95 9.87 1.61
CA VAL A 763 -12.70 9.14 2.86
C VAL A 763 -11.29 8.54 2.81
N PRO A 764 -10.45 8.70 3.84
CA PRO A 764 -9.16 8.01 3.91
C PRO A 764 -9.35 6.49 4.01
N GLU A 765 -8.42 5.71 3.42
CA GLU A 765 -8.37 4.26 3.62
C GLU A 765 -7.99 3.92 5.07
N LEU A 766 -8.61 2.92 5.71
CA LEU A 766 -8.26 2.49 7.05
C LEU A 766 -7.65 1.09 7.09
N ALA A 767 -6.90 0.82 8.16
CA ALA A 767 -6.59 -0.55 8.57
C ALA A 767 -6.63 -0.69 10.09
N PHE A 768 -7.06 -1.86 10.55
CA PHE A 768 -7.33 -2.17 11.95
C PHE A 768 -6.40 -3.29 12.40
N CYS A 769 -5.92 -3.22 13.64
CA CYS A 769 -4.92 -4.15 14.14
C CYS A 769 -5.56 -5.42 14.71
N VAL A 770 -5.06 -6.58 14.32
CA VAL A 770 -5.23 -7.83 15.08
C VAL A 770 -3.86 -8.25 15.58
N GLY A 771 -3.63 -8.19 16.90
CA GLY A 771 -2.33 -8.42 17.51
C GLY A 771 -1.34 -7.29 17.23
N ARG A 772 -0.61 -7.41 16.11
CA ARG A 772 0.30 -6.38 15.57
C ARG A 772 0.12 -6.14 14.06
N TRP A 773 -0.75 -6.89 13.39
CA TRP A 773 -0.91 -6.85 11.93
C TRP A 773 -2.11 -6.02 11.52
N LEU A 774 -1.93 -5.14 10.54
CA LEU A 774 -2.93 -4.18 10.08
C LEU A 774 -3.67 -4.69 8.85
N PHE A 775 -4.96 -5.01 9.02
CA PHE A 775 -5.83 -5.47 7.93
C PHE A 775 -6.67 -4.31 7.39
N THR A 776 -6.70 -4.16 6.07
CA THR A 776 -7.14 -2.94 5.38
C THR A 776 -8.59 -3.05 4.90
N VAL A 777 -9.36 -2.00 5.17
CA VAL A 777 -10.72 -1.78 4.66
C VAL A 777 -10.67 -0.67 3.60
N PRO A 778 -11.04 -0.93 2.33
CA PRO A 778 -11.10 0.08 1.28
C PRO A 778 -12.05 1.23 1.64
N SER A 779 -11.69 2.47 1.28
CA SER A 779 -12.51 3.64 1.63
C SER A 779 -13.88 3.67 0.94
N ALA A 780 -14.08 2.89 -0.13
CA ALA A 780 -15.38 2.70 -0.78
C ALA A 780 -16.39 1.89 0.07
N ASP A 781 -15.92 1.14 1.06
CA ASP A 781 -16.76 0.35 1.98
C ASP A 781 -17.03 1.05 3.32
N LEU A 782 -16.62 2.32 3.44
CA LEU A 782 -16.79 3.15 4.64
C LEU A 782 -18.02 4.06 4.59
N ALA A 783 -18.64 4.21 3.41
CA ALA A 783 -20.02 4.65 3.28
C ALA A 783 -20.91 3.41 3.40
N PHE A 784 -21.58 3.24 4.55
CA PHE A 784 -22.39 2.05 4.84
C PHE A 784 -23.74 2.11 4.13
N SER A 785 -24.53 3.16 4.39
CA SER A 785 -25.88 3.33 3.86
C SER A 785 -26.17 4.80 3.50
N ASP A 786 -27.31 5.07 2.84
CA ASP A 786 -27.77 6.43 2.58
C ASP A 786 -28.34 7.06 3.87
N ALA A 787 -27.79 8.22 4.27
CA ALA A 787 -28.28 9.03 5.38
C ALA A 787 -29.21 10.17 4.91
N GLY A 788 -29.53 10.21 3.61
CA GLY A 788 -30.37 11.20 2.98
C GLY A 788 -29.65 12.53 2.72
N ASN A 789 -30.28 13.38 1.90
CA ASN A 789 -29.77 14.72 1.55
C ASN A 789 -28.35 14.74 0.92
N GLY A 790 -27.90 13.61 0.33
CA GLY A 790 -26.55 13.47 -0.23
C GLY A 790 -25.47 13.16 0.81
N MET A 791 -25.86 12.67 1.99
CA MET A 791 -24.98 12.18 3.03
C MET A 791 -25.04 10.64 3.09
N SER A 792 -23.93 10.00 3.40
CA SER A 792 -23.86 8.58 3.75
C SER A 792 -23.68 8.40 5.25
N TYR A 793 -24.24 7.33 5.80
CA TYR A 793 -23.95 6.88 7.15
C TYR A 793 -22.57 6.23 7.21
N GLY A 794 -21.79 6.56 8.23
CA GLY A 794 -20.43 6.07 8.38
C GLY A 794 -20.37 4.63 8.87
N ALA A 795 -19.56 3.80 8.22
CA ALA A 795 -19.37 2.39 8.58
C ALA A 795 -18.53 2.17 9.87
N ILE A 796 -18.01 3.27 10.45
CA ILE A 796 -17.19 3.28 11.66
C ILE A 796 -17.82 4.24 12.66
N GLN A 797 -18.21 3.76 13.84
CA GLN A 797 -18.96 4.54 14.85
C GLN A 797 -18.34 4.41 16.25
N SER A 798 -18.82 5.22 17.20
CA SER A 798 -18.37 5.13 18.59
C SER A 798 -18.77 3.78 19.22
N ARG A 799 -17.84 3.16 19.94
CA ARG A 799 -18.10 2.02 20.84
C ARG A 799 -18.74 2.43 22.17
N GLY A 800 -19.01 3.72 22.37
CA GLY A 800 -19.58 4.27 23.59
C GLY A 800 -18.74 3.93 24.82
N GLN A 801 -19.37 3.31 25.82
CA GLN A 801 -18.72 2.95 27.09
C GLN A 801 -18.01 1.57 27.07
N ASN A 802 -17.96 0.88 25.92
CA ASN A 802 -17.27 -0.39 25.81
C ASN A 802 -15.75 -0.23 25.97
N LYS A 803 -15.12 -1.18 26.67
CA LYS A 803 -13.66 -1.17 26.92
C LYS A 803 -12.86 -1.60 25.69
N GLN A 804 -13.49 -2.35 24.81
CA GLN A 804 -12.96 -2.94 23.59
C GLN A 804 -13.62 -2.32 22.36
N ASP A 805 -12.88 -2.23 21.27
CA ASP A 805 -13.45 -2.02 19.93
C ASP A 805 -14.21 -3.26 19.46
N ILE A 806 -15.06 -3.10 18.45
CA ILE A 806 -15.67 -4.23 17.74
C ILE A 806 -15.26 -4.16 16.26
N LEU A 807 -14.64 -5.22 15.76
CA LEU A 807 -14.29 -5.40 14.35
C LEU A 807 -15.37 -6.23 13.65
N GLY A 808 -16.47 -5.55 13.33
CA GLY A 808 -17.68 -6.10 12.73
C GLY A 808 -17.59 -6.54 11.27
N ASP A 809 -18.73 -6.80 10.64
CA ASP A 809 -18.83 -7.28 9.26
C ASP A 809 -18.16 -6.36 8.22
N VAL A 810 -18.21 -5.05 8.45
CA VAL A 810 -17.48 -4.04 7.66
C VAL A 810 -15.97 -4.31 7.62
N PHE A 811 -15.40 -4.92 8.66
CA PHE A 811 -14.03 -5.45 8.66
C PHE A 811 -13.97 -6.86 8.05
N LEU A 812 -14.85 -7.76 8.49
CA LEU A 812 -14.80 -9.19 8.16
C LEU A 812 -14.99 -9.51 6.68
N LYS A 813 -15.74 -8.69 5.93
CA LYS A 813 -15.86 -8.84 4.47
C LYS A 813 -14.54 -8.64 3.71
N HIS A 814 -13.52 -8.06 4.33
CA HIS A 814 -12.19 -7.85 3.74
C HIS A 814 -11.10 -8.82 4.24
N VAL A 815 -11.42 -9.69 5.20
CA VAL A 815 -10.49 -10.72 5.74
C VAL A 815 -11.07 -12.13 5.66
N TYR A 816 -10.18 -13.12 5.72
CA TYR A 816 -10.54 -14.51 6.01
C TYR A 816 -10.09 -14.80 7.44
N VAL A 817 -11.01 -15.22 8.30
CA VAL A 817 -10.75 -15.45 9.73
C VAL A 817 -10.91 -16.92 10.06
N VAL A 818 -9.95 -17.46 10.81
CA VAL A 818 -9.98 -18.78 11.44
C VAL A 818 -10.08 -18.56 12.95
N PHE A 819 -11.10 -19.14 13.56
CA PHE A 819 -11.36 -19.10 14.99
C PHE A 819 -11.02 -20.47 15.58
N ASP A 820 -9.97 -20.53 16.40
CA ASP A 820 -9.43 -21.78 16.95
C ASP A 820 -9.75 -21.87 18.46
N GLN A 821 -10.66 -22.79 18.82
CA GLN A 821 -11.07 -23.10 20.20
C GLN A 821 -10.27 -24.26 20.80
N GLY A 822 -9.08 -24.57 20.26
CA GLY A 822 -8.14 -25.51 20.85
C GLY A 822 -7.60 -25.06 22.22
N THR A 823 -6.68 -25.86 22.79
CA THR A 823 -6.17 -25.68 24.17
C THR A 823 -5.60 -24.28 24.46
N ASN A 824 -5.07 -23.60 23.45
CA ASN A 824 -4.66 -22.19 23.51
C ASN A 824 -5.50 -21.40 22.48
N PRO A 825 -6.65 -20.82 22.85
CA PRO A 825 -7.54 -20.18 21.89
C PRO A 825 -6.91 -19.00 21.19
N ARG A 826 -7.15 -18.88 19.87
CA ARG A 826 -6.49 -17.91 18.99
C ARG A 826 -7.31 -17.64 17.74
N VAL A 827 -7.07 -16.49 17.12
CA VAL A 827 -7.61 -16.13 15.81
C VAL A 827 -6.50 -16.07 14.77
N GLY A 828 -6.73 -16.62 13.59
CA GLY A 828 -5.87 -16.53 12.42
C GLY A 828 -6.51 -15.65 11.36
N VAL A 829 -5.91 -14.53 10.99
CA VAL A 829 -6.49 -13.55 10.05
C VAL A 829 -5.63 -13.41 8.80
N ALA A 830 -6.24 -13.46 7.63
CA ALA A 830 -5.59 -13.25 6.33
C ALA A 830 -6.31 -12.15 5.53
N GLN A 831 -5.55 -11.25 4.89
CA GLN A 831 -6.09 -10.18 4.04
C GLN A 831 -6.63 -10.75 2.72
N ARG A 832 -7.84 -10.36 2.30
CA ARG A 832 -8.41 -10.69 0.97
C ARG A 832 -8.15 -9.57 -0.05
N SER A 833 -8.27 -9.91 -1.33
CA SER A 833 -7.71 -9.22 -2.52
C SER A 833 -8.73 -8.62 -3.50
#